data_AF-A0A678N3R4-F1
#
_entry.id   AF-A0A678N3R4-F1
#
_cell.length_a   1.000
_cell.length_b   1.000
_cell.length_c   1.000
_cell.angle_alpha   90.00
_cell.angle_beta   90.00
_cell.angle_gamma   90.00
#
_symmetry.space_group_name_H-M   'P 1'
#
loop_
_entity.id
_entity.type
_entity.pdbx_description
1 polymer ?
#
loop_
_entity_poly.entity_id
_entity_poly.type
_entity_poly.pdbx_seq_one_letter_code
_entity_poly.pdbx_strand_id
1 'polypeptide(L)'
;MTYMKKKLVSVVTCTLLAPIFLTGNVNSVNADSKKSQPSTAQENQEKPVDRKGLLGYFFKGQEFNHLTLFAPTRDNTLIYDQQTANSLLDTKQQEYQSIRWIGLIQSKETGDFTFNLSDDQHAIIEIDGKIISHKGQNKQVVHLEKGKLVPIKIEYQSDQLLNRDSNIFKEFKLFKVDSQQHAHQVQLDELRNPAFNKKETQQFLEKASKTNLFTQDIKRDTDDDDKDTDGDSIPDLWEENGYTIQNKIAVKWDDSFAAKGYTKFVSNPLDSHTVGDPYTDYEKAARDLDLANAKETFNPLVAAFPSVNVNLEKVILSKDENLSNSVESHSSTNWSYTNTEGASIEAGAKPEGPTFGVSATYQHSETVAKEWGTSTGNTSQFNTASAGYLNANVRYNNVGTGAIYEVKPTTSFVLDNNTFATITAKSNSTALSISPGESYPKKGQNGIAINTMDDFNSHPIKLNKQQLDQVLNNDPIMLETNQADGVYKIKDTSGNIVTGGEWNGVIQQIQAKTASIIVDTGESVSEKRIAAKNYDNPEDKTPSLSLKEALKLGYPEEIKEKDGLLYYNDKPIYESSVMTYLDENTAKEVKEQLNDTTGKFKDVKQLFDVKLTPKMNFTIKLATLYDGAEDGSSPTDKGISSPLGEWVFKPDINNVEGGNTGKRQYRLSKSQDDNIYYGMLAFTSEVSNKLKKNYQYYISMSIKADIGVEPTVSIIGASDRIVNKQFKLNSNGYQRFDILVDNSESNPIDAILLDLGVSNQAPINYSKDIYIDDITITEVSAMKEKN
;
A
#
# COMPACT_ATOMS: atom_id res chain seq x y z
N MET A 1 24.04 10.29 -86.56
CA MET A 1 24.35 9.30 -85.50
C MET A 1 24.53 10.05 -84.19
N THR A 2 23.66 9.73 -83.24
CA THR A 2 23.60 10.16 -81.82
C THR A 2 24.04 11.59 -81.51
N TYR A 3 23.06 12.51 -81.45
CA TYR A 3 23.26 13.91 -81.10
C TYR A 3 22.38 14.34 -79.91
N MET A 4 23.07 14.89 -78.90
CA MET A 4 22.75 16.05 -78.08
C MET A 4 21.55 16.13 -77.11
N LYS A 5 21.97 16.36 -75.85
CA LYS A 5 21.59 17.42 -74.88
C LYS A 5 20.29 17.32 -74.05
N LYS A 6 20.56 17.45 -72.73
CA LYS A 6 19.69 17.78 -71.59
C LYS A 6 18.56 18.77 -71.89
N LYS A 7 17.41 18.59 -71.23
CA LYS A 7 16.56 19.68 -70.73
C LYS A 7 15.58 19.22 -69.62
N LEU A 8 15.47 20.05 -68.59
CA LEU A 8 14.33 20.14 -67.67
C LEU A 8 13.06 20.57 -68.44
N VAL A 9 11.88 20.14 -67.97
CA VAL A 9 10.60 20.83 -68.22
C VAL A 9 9.74 20.78 -66.97
N SER A 10 9.30 21.97 -66.55
CA SER A 10 8.15 22.23 -65.69
C SER A 10 7.08 22.88 -66.57
N VAL A 11 5.80 22.48 -66.48
CA VAL A 11 4.65 23.28 -66.92
C VAL A 11 3.42 22.94 -66.06
N VAL A 12 2.85 23.99 -65.48
CA VAL A 12 1.56 24.09 -64.78
C VAL A 12 0.44 24.27 -65.81
N THR A 13 -0.77 23.76 -65.56
CA THR A 13 -2.00 24.36 -66.11
C THR A 13 -3.24 24.05 -65.25
N CYS A 14 -3.88 25.13 -64.79
CA CYS A 14 -5.13 25.18 -64.02
C CYS A 14 -6.39 25.18 -64.90
N THR A 15 -7.53 24.73 -64.36
CA THR A 15 -8.89 25.39 -64.39
C THR A 15 -9.90 24.47 -63.64
N LEU A 16 -10.48 24.80 -62.46
CA LEU A 16 -11.63 25.71 -62.12
C LEU A 16 -12.97 25.23 -62.76
N LEU A 17 -14.10 24.93 -62.07
CA LEU A 17 -14.85 25.60 -60.99
C LEU A 17 -15.88 24.68 -60.26
N ALA A 18 -16.26 25.07 -59.02
CA ALA A 18 -17.18 24.50 -58.01
C ALA A 18 -18.70 24.76 -58.31
N PRO A 19 -19.75 24.56 -57.43
CA PRO A 19 -19.85 24.34 -55.95
C PRO A 19 -20.91 23.28 -55.48
N ILE A 20 -21.12 23.00 -54.18
CA ILE A 20 -22.14 23.60 -53.26
C ILE A 20 -21.77 23.33 -51.78
N PHE A 21 -22.09 24.31 -50.92
CA PHE A 21 -21.72 24.49 -49.51
C PHE A 21 -22.80 24.07 -48.46
N LEU A 22 -22.34 24.11 -47.19
CA LEU A 22 -23.03 24.35 -45.89
C LEU A 22 -23.44 23.10 -45.09
N THR A 23 -23.24 22.90 -43.78
CA THR A 23 -22.68 23.60 -42.58
C THR A 23 -22.80 22.57 -41.43
N GLY A 24 -22.03 22.49 -40.33
CA GLY A 24 -20.97 23.33 -39.77
C GLY A 24 -20.40 22.75 -38.45
N ASN A 25 -19.31 23.38 -37.98
CA ASN A 25 -18.69 23.47 -36.63
C ASN A 25 -18.57 22.18 -35.78
N VAL A 26 -17.39 21.82 -35.23
CA VAL A 26 -16.55 22.61 -34.31
C VAL A 26 -15.06 22.24 -34.44
N ASN A 27 -14.21 23.25 -34.22
CA ASN A 27 -12.76 23.32 -34.35
C ASN A 27 -11.95 22.29 -33.53
N SER A 28 -10.92 21.72 -34.17
CA SER A 28 -9.70 21.24 -33.52
C SER A 28 -8.75 22.42 -33.31
N VAL A 29 -8.39 22.74 -32.07
CA VAL A 29 -7.36 23.74 -31.75
C VAL A 29 -6.19 23.05 -31.06
N ASN A 30 -5.03 23.09 -31.74
CA ASN A 30 -3.71 22.84 -31.17
C ASN A 30 -3.47 23.80 -30.00
N ALA A 31 -3.07 23.27 -28.84
CA ALA A 31 -2.73 24.08 -27.69
C ALA A 31 -1.25 24.50 -27.76
N ASP A 32 -1.06 25.80 -28.00
CA ASP A 32 0.20 26.52 -27.91
C ASP A 32 0.61 26.79 -26.46
N SER A 33 1.92 26.94 -26.30
CA SER A 33 2.68 27.06 -25.06
C SER A 33 2.44 28.33 -24.20
N LYS A 34 2.73 28.15 -22.90
CA LYS A 34 3.10 29.13 -21.85
C LYS A 34 2.11 30.23 -21.44
N LYS A 35 1.60 30.13 -20.20
CA LYS A 35 1.45 31.27 -19.28
C LYS A 35 1.79 30.87 -17.83
N SER A 36 2.57 31.74 -17.20
CA SER A 36 3.09 31.74 -15.83
C SER A 36 2.05 32.15 -14.79
N GLN A 37 2.04 31.48 -13.63
CA GLN A 37 1.45 31.97 -12.37
C GLN A 37 2.27 31.45 -11.16
N PRO A 38 2.17 32.12 -9.99
CA PRO A 38 3.30 32.42 -9.11
C PRO A 38 3.71 31.31 -8.15
N SER A 39 4.99 31.35 -7.80
CA SER A 39 5.71 30.48 -6.87
C SER A 39 5.29 30.69 -5.41
N THR A 40 4.83 29.61 -4.77
CA THR A 40 5.01 29.31 -3.34
C THR A 40 4.96 27.79 -3.14
N ALA A 41 5.86 27.28 -2.29
CA ALA A 41 6.28 25.90 -2.06
C ALA A 41 7.26 25.33 -3.11
N GLN A 42 8.56 25.32 -2.77
CA GLN A 42 9.56 24.52 -3.47
C GLN A 42 9.22 23.03 -3.25
N GLU A 43 8.57 22.41 -4.22
CA GLU A 43 8.73 20.97 -4.45
C GLU A 43 10.18 20.77 -4.91
N ASN A 44 10.97 20.08 -4.09
CA ASN A 44 12.27 19.57 -4.51
C ASN A 44 12.03 18.63 -5.70
N GLN A 45 12.25 19.13 -6.92
CA GLN A 45 12.26 18.29 -8.11
C GLN A 45 13.40 17.26 -7.96
N GLU A 46 13.05 16.01 -7.67
CA GLU A 46 13.98 14.89 -7.69
C GLU A 46 14.64 14.80 -9.07
N LYS A 47 15.96 15.01 -9.14
CA LYS A 47 16.71 14.86 -10.39
C LYS A 47 16.69 13.38 -10.82
N PRO A 48 16.55 13.10 -12.13
CA PRO A 48 16.56 11.73 -12.64
C PRO A 48 17.82 10.98 -12.19
N VAL A 49 17.59 9.72 -11.82
CA VAL A 49 18.50 8.91 -11.02
C VAL A 49 19.61 8.28 -11.88
N ASP A 50 20.85 8.70 -11.66
CA ASP A 50 22.05 8.17 -12.31
C ASP A 50 22.80 7.21 -11.36
N ARG A 51 23.03 5.95 -11.78
CA ARG A 51 23.84 4.93 -11.08
C ARG A 51 25.33 4.97 -11.46
N LYS A 52 25.79 6.08 -12.02
CA LYS A 52 27.22 6.36 -12.21
C LYS A 52 27.92 6.71 -10.89
N GLY A 53 29.22 6.44 -10.87
CA GLY A 53 30.08 6.61 -9.70
C GLY A 53 30.22 5.33 -8.89
N LEU A 54 31.11 5.34 -7.90
CA LEU A 54 31.25 4.26 -6.91
C LEU A 54 30.42 4.61 -5.67
N LEU A 55 30.11 3.62 -4.82
CA LEU A 55 29.66 3.89 -3.45
C LEU A 55 30.88 4.13 -2.56
N GLY A 56 30.99 5.32 -2.00
CA GLY A 56 32.00 5.66 -0.99
C GLY A 56 31.44 5.53 0.42
N TYR A 57 32.19 4.85 1.29
CA TYR A 57 31.95 4.67 2.71
C TYR A 57 32.99 5.47 3.48
N PHE A 58 32.54 6.38 4.35
CA PHE A 58 33.39 7.39 4.99
C PHE A 58 33.45 7.19 6.50
N PHE A 59 34.66 7.03 7.02
CA PHE A 59 34.91 6.55 8.39
C PHE A 59 35.70 7.56 9.21
N LYS A 60 35.36 7.69 10.49
CA LYS A 60 36.13 8.55 11.40
C LYS A 60 37.47 7.95 11.81
N GLY A 61 37.53 6.62 11.94
CA GLY A 61 38.78 5.94 12.29
C GLY A 61 39.63 5.58 11.08
N GLN A 62 40.93 5.40 11.31
CA GLN A 62 41.90 5.03 10.28
C GLN A 62 41.72 3.58 9.79
N GLU A 63 41.25 2.68 10.64
CA GLU A 63 41.04 1.25 10.31
C GLU A 63 39.61 0.93 9.85
N PHE A 64 38.99 1.83 9.08
CA PHE A 64 37.63 1.67 8.55
C PHE A 64 36.58 1.35 9.62
N ASN A 65 36.69 2.00 10.79
CA ASN A 65 35.71 1.89 11.88
C ASN A 65 34.98 3.22 12.09
N HIS A 66 33.82 3.16 12.75
CA HIS A 66 32.91 4.30 12.94
C HIS A 66 32.46 4.91 11.62
N LEU A 67 31.72 4.11 10.83
CA LEU A 67 31.10 4.57 9.60
C LEU A 67 30.16 5.75 9.89
N THR A 68 30.33 6.83 9.15
CA THR A 68 29.52 8.05 9.33
C THR A 68 28.44 8.17 8.27
N LEU A 69 28.80 7.93 7.01
CA LEU A 69 27.88 7.96 5.88
C LEU A 69 28.40 7.05 4.78
N PHE A 70 27.49 6.63 3.90
CA PHE A 70 27.87 6.12 2.59
C PHE A 70 27.02 6.78 1.50
N ALA A 71 27.62 6.98 0.32
CA ALA A 71 27.01 7.75 -0.75
C ALA A 71 27.67 7.48 -2.12
N PRO A 72 26.94 7.67 -3.24
CA PRO A 72 27.53 7.63 -4.57
C PRO A 72 28.48 8.81 -4.82
N THR A 73 29.56 8.56 -5.55
CA THR A 73 30.51 9.59 -5.96
C THR A 73 29.97 10.47 -7.09
N ARG A 74 30.41 11.73 -7.16
CA ARG A 74 29.89 12.77 -8.08
C ARG A 74 31.02 13.58 -8.75
N ASP A 75 30.64 14.33 -9.79
CA ASP A 75 31.47 15.35 -10.45
C ASP A 75 32.84 14.88 -10.98
N ASN A 76 32.94 13.63 -11.46
CA ASN A 76 34.20 12.98 -11.87
C ASN A 76 35.26 12.91 -10.75
N THR A 77 34.82 13.02 -9.49
CA THR A 77 35.65 12.81 -8.29
C THR A 77 35.20 11.53 -7.59
N LEU A 78 35.95 11.13 -6.57
CA LEU A 78 35.56 10.09 -5.64
C LEU A 78 34.85 10.66 -4.39
N ILE A 79 34.22 11.82 -4.48
CA ILE A 79 33.53 12.48 -3.36
C ILE A 79 32.02 12.51 -3.59
N TYR A 80 31.26 12.51 -2.50
CA TYR A 80 29.80 12.60 -2.49
C TYR A 80 29.30 14.05 -2.62
N ASP A 81 27.99 14.21 -2.81
CA ASP A 81 27.35 15.53 -2.78
C ASP A 81 27.36 16.12 -1.36
N GLN A 82 28.32 17.00 -1.09
CA GLN A 82 28.47 17.66 0.20
C GLN A 82 27.28 18.55 0.57
N GLN A 83 26.55 19.09 -0.40
CA GLN A 83 25.40 19.97 -0.09
C GLN A 83 24.28 19.18 0.56
N THR A 84 23.94 18.01 0.01
CA THR A 84 22.98 17.09 0.62
C THR A 84 23.50 16.56 1.96
N ALA A 85 24.79 16.21 2.08
CA ALA A 85 25.30 15.71 3.36
C ALA A 85 25.16 16.75 4.49
N ASN A 86 25.31 18.04 4.19
CA ASN A 86 25.17 19.12 5.17
C ASN A 86 23.73 19.30 5.71
N SER A 87 22.68 18.77 5.04
CA SER A 87 21.33 18.78 5.62
C SER A 87 21.10 17.67 6.65
N LEU A 88 21.91 16.61 6.59
CA LEU A 88 21.87 15.45 7.47
C LEU A 88 22.91 15.51 8.58
N LEU A 89 24.13 15.97 8.28
CA LEU A 89 25.27 15.91 9.18
C LEU A 89 25.94 17.27 9.35
N ASP A 90 26.30 17.61 10.58
CA ASP A 90 27.07 18.80 10.90
C ASP A 90 28.54 18.65 10.45
N THR A 91 29.24 19.77 10.29
CA THR A 91 30.64 19.79 9.82
C THR A 91 31.56 18.89 10.67
N LYS A 92 31.38 18.85 11.99
CA LYS A 92 32.19 18.01 12.90
C LYS A 92 31.92 16.50 12.72
N GLN A 93 30.74 16.14 12.23
CA GLN A 93 30.43 14.74 11.96
C GLN A 93 31.13 14.30 10.66
N GLN A 94 31.33 15.22 9.72
CA GLN A 94 31.96 14.98 8.41
C GLN A 94 33.50 15.11 8.44
N GLU A 95 34.13 14.55 9.48
CA GLU A 95 35.58 14.46 9.65
C GLU A 95 35.99 12.99 9.54
N TYR A 96 36.91 12.68 8.61
CA TYR A 96 37.24 11.30 8.22
C TYR A 96 38.74 11.02 8.29
N GLN A 97 39.10 9.77 8.55
CA GLN A 97 40.49 9.29 8.47
C GLN A 97 40.66 8.16 7.47
N SER A 98 39.59 7.48 7.09
CA SER A 98 39.63 6.48 6.03
C SER A 98 38.37 6.50 5.17
N ILE A 99 38.53 6.06 3.92
CA ILE A 99 37.44 6.01 2.93
C ILE A 99 37.58 4.72 2.13
N ARG A 100 36.46 4.03 1.91
CA ARG A 100 36.37 2.85 1.05
C ARG A 100 35.42 3.14 -0.12
N TRP A 101 35.84 2.92 -1.35
CA TRP A 101 34.99 2.98 -2.52
C TRP A 101 34.77 1.59 -3.12
N ILE A 102 33.52 1.27 -3.44
CA ILE A 102 33.10 -0.03 -3.97
C ILE A 102 32.18 0.19 -5.17
N GLY A 103 32.35 -0.61 -6.22
CA GLY A 103 31.42 -0.64 -7.34
C GLY A 103 31.99 -1.40 -8.53
N LEU A 104 31.65 -0.93 -9.72
CA LEU A 104 32.07 -1.54 -10.99
C LEU A 104 32.80 -0.50 -11.85
N ILE A 105 33.84 -0.92 -12.56
CA ILE A 105 34.51 -0.15 -13.60
C ILE A 105 34.16 -0.72 -14.99
N GLN A 106 33.95 0.17 -15.95
CA GLN A 106 33.63 -0.13 -17.34
C GLN A 106 34.53 0.71 -18.25
N SER A 107 35.55 0.11 -18.85
CA SER A 107 36.45 0.84 -19.75
C SER A 107 35.76 1.19 -21.07
N LYS A 108 36.00 2.41 -21.57
CA LYS A 108 35.55 2.88 -22.91
C LYS A 108 36.30 2.23 -24.07
N GLU A 109 37.43 1.60 -23.79
CA GLU A 109 38.33 1.00 -24.76
C GLU A 109 38.93 -0.31 -24.20
N THR A 110 39.23 -1.25 -25.10
CA THR A 110 39.90 -2.48 -24.73
C THR A 110 41.40 -2.21 -24.63
N GLY A 111 42.04 -2.61 -23.54
CA GLY A 111 43.47 -2.40 -23.37
C GLY A 111 44.00 -2.86 -22.03
N ASP A 112 45.31 -2.69 -21.89
CA ASP A 112 46.09 -3.00 -20.70
C ASP A 112 46.36 -1.71 -19.93
N PHE A 113 45.93 -1.66 -18.66
CA PHE A 113 45.99 -0.45 -17.85
C PHE A 113 46.64 -0.70 -16.48
N THR A 114 47.29 0.33 -15.94
CA THR A 114 47.57 0.44 -14.50
C THR A 114 46.72 1.56 -13.90
N PHE A 115 46.52 1.58 -12.58
CA PHE A 115 45.65 2.54 -11.92
C PHE A 115 46.36 3.28 -10.78
N ASN A 116 46.07 4.58 -10.66
CA ASN A 116 46.60 5.46 -9.62
C ASN A 116 45.49 6.40 -9.10
N LEU A 117 45.54 6.76 -7.82
CA LEU A 117 44.76 7.90 -7.29
C LEU A 117 45.54 9.22 -7.38
N SER A 118 44.85 10.35 -7.24
CA SER A 118 45.50 11.67 -7.09
C SER A 118 46.39 11.75 -5.85
N ASP A 119 46.06 11.01 -4.79
CA ASP A 119 46.92 10.77 -3.63
C ASP A 119 47.13 9.27 -3.40
N ASP A 120 47.98 8.71 -4.24
CA ASP A 120 48.15 7.27 -4.41
C ASP A 120 48.93 6.57 -3.28
N GLN A 121 49.78 7.31 -2.55
CA GLN A 121 50.64 6.75 -1.49
C GLN A 121 49.85 6.24 -0.29
N HIS A 122 48.61 6.72 -0.14
CA HIS A 122 47.70 6.39 0.95
C HIS A 122 46.59 5.42 0.53
N ALA A 123 46.65 4.87 -0.69
CA ALA A 123 45.59 4.07 -1.27
C ALA A 123 46.03 2.66 -1.68
N ILE A 124 45.12 1.69 -1.58
CA ILE A 124 45.23 0.35 -2.17
C ILE A 124 44.05 0.15 -3.13
N ILE A 125 44.33 -0.36 -4.32
CA ILE A 125 43.32 -0.59 -5.37
C ILE A 125 43.27 -2.09 -5.68
N GLU A 126 42.07 -2.63 -5.62
CA GLU A 126 41.72 -4.00 -6.02
C GLU A 126 40.78 -3.96 -7.23
N ILE A 127 41.08 -4.73 -8.27
CA ILE A 127 40.20 -4.95 -9.42
C ILE A 127 40.05 -6.46 -9.62
N ASP A 128 38.80 -6.92 -9.77
CA ASP A 128 38.47 -8.35 -9.96
C ASP A 128 39.08 -9.25 -8.85
N GLY A 129 39.05 -8.77 -7.61
CA GLY A 129 39.59 -9.48 -6.45
C GLY A 129 41.13 -9.55 -6.37
N LYS A 130 41.85 -8.80 -7.22
CA LYS A 130 43.33 -8.75 -7.23
C LYS A 130 43.82 -7.35 -6.89
N ILE A 131 44.75 -7.26 -5.95
CA ILE A 131 45.42 -6.00 -5.61
C ILE A 131 46.35 -5.61 -6.77
N ILE A 132 46.04 -4.48 -7.41
CA ILE A 132 46.75 -3.99 -8.60
C ILE A 132 47.62 -2.76 -8.31
N SER A 133 47.42 -2.14 -7.15
CA SER A 133 48.22 -1.02 -6.65
C SER A 133 48.23 -1.09 -5.13
N HIS A 134 49.40 -0.96 -4.53
CA HIS A 134 49.56 -0.93 -3.07
C HIS A 134 50.37 0.29 -2.66
N LYS A 135 49.73 1.29 -2.06
CA LYS A 135 50.35 2.55 -1.58
C LYS A 135 51.20 3.23 -2.67
N GLY A 136 50.65 3.29 -3.88
CA GLY A 136 51.31 3.82 -5.06
C GLY A 136 52.50 3.03 -5.60
N GLN A 137 52.76 1.84 -5.03
CA GLN A 137 53.78 0.89 -5.48
C GLN A 137 53.12 -0.36 -6.09
N ASN A 138 53.96 -1.28 -6.60
CA ASN A 138 53.55 -2.61 -7.07
C ASN A 138 52.41 -2.58 -8.11
N LYS A 139 52.52 -1.67 -9.09
CA LYS A 139 51.53 -1.47 -10.15
C LYS A 139 51.46 -2.70 -11.06
N GLN A 140 50.35 -3.42 -10.98
CA GLN A 140 50.04 -4.54 -11.86
C GLN A 140 49.20 -4.07 -13.05
N VAL A 141 49.50 -4.62 -14.21
CA VAL A 141 48.72 -4.38 -15.43
C VAL A 141 47.44 -5.22 -15.38
N VAL A 142 46.30 -4.58 -15.65
CA VAL A 142 44.99 -5.21 -15.76
C VAL A 142 44.49 -5.06 -17.19
N HIS A 143 44.08 -6.19 -17.79
CA HIS A 143 43.40 -6.17 -19.07
C HIS A 143 41.91 -5.87 -18.88
N LEU A 144 41.40 -4.81 -19.50
CA LEU A 144 39.98 -4.47 -19.49
C LEU A 144 39.42 -4.54 -20.91
N GLU A 145 38.29 -5.21 -21.06
CA GLU A 145 37.53 -5.26 -22.31
C GLU A 145 36.55 -4.07 -22.37
N LYS A 146 36.45 -3.43 -23.54
CA LYS A 146 35.51 -2.33 -23.77
C LYS A 146 34.08 -2.73 -23.38
N GLY A 147 33.47 -1.93 -22.51
CA GLY A 147 32.07 -2.12 -22.12
C GLY A 147 31.81 -3.25 -21.11
N LYS A 148 32.82 -4.03 -20.72
CA LYS A 148 32.69 -5.06 -19.68
C LYS A 148 32.73 -4.41 -18.29
N LEU A 149 31.77 -4.77 -17.43
CA LEU A 149 31.74 -4.35 -16.03
C LEU A 149 32.63 -5.28 -15.20
N VAL A 150 33.53 -4.69 -14.42
CA VAL A 150 34.47 -5.41 -13.56
C VAL A 150 34.41 -4.84 -12.14
N PRO A 151 34.36 -5.67 -11.07
CA PRO A 151 34.39 -5.18 -9.70
C PRO A 151 35.67 -4.39 -9.38
N ILE A 152 35.50 -3.26 -8.68
CA ILE A 152 36.59 -2.43 -8.18
C ILE A 152 36.35 -2.08 -6.72
N LYS A 153 37.40 -2.19 -5.90
CA LYS A 153 37.45 -1.77 -4.51
C LYS A 153 38.68 -0.89 -4.32
N ILE A 154 38.51 0.28 -3.73
CA ILE A 154 39.59 1.22 -3.39
C ILE A 154 39.49 1.50 -1.90
N GLU A 155 40.59 1.40 -1.17
CA GLU A 155 40.66 1.78 0.23
C GLU A 155 41.76 2.82 0.42
N TYR A 156 41.46 3.85 1.20
CA TYR A 156 42.35 4.98 1.47
C TYR A 156 42.43 5.25 2.97
N GLN A 157 43.65 5.43 3.49
CA GLN A 157 43.93 5.79 4.88
C GLN A 157 44.76 7.08 4.93
N SER A 158 44.21 8.12 5.53
CA SER A 158 44.87 9.41 5.69
C SER A 158 45.70 9.47 6.96
N ASP A 159 46.90 10.08 6.88
CA ASP A 159 47.66 10.49 8.07
C ASP A 159 47.13 11.79 8.71
N GLN A 160 46.25 12.50 8.00
CA GLN A 160 45.63 13.76 8.43
C GLN A 160 44.11 13.66 8.41
N LEU A 161 43.44 14.39 9.31
CA LEU A 161 42.00 14.47 9.31
C LEU A 161 41.48 15.09 7.99
N LEU A 162 40.68 14.32 7.27
CA LEU A 162 39.99 14.77 6.07
C LEU A 162 38.68 15.44 6.46
N ASN A 163 38.44 16.63 5.94
CA ASN A 163 37.15 17.28 6.03
C ASN A 163 36.87 18.01 4.71
N ARG A 164 35.67 18.60 4.61
CA ARG A 164 35.24 19.31 3.40
C ARG A 164 36.18 20.44 2.97
N ASP A 165 36.97 21.01 3.88
CA ASP A 165 37.89 22.12 3.59
C ASP A 165 39.29 21.63 3.20
N SER A 166 39.63 20.37 3.45
CA SER A 166 40.88 19.75 3.03
C SER A 166 40.98 19.71 1.49
N ASN A 167 42.04 20.32 0.93
CA ASN A 167 42.26 20.32 -0.53
C ASN A 167 42.30 18.90 -1.11
N ILE A 168 42.95 17.98 -0.40
CA ILE A 168 43.06 16.58 -0.82
C ILE A 168 41.70 15.89 -0.92
N PHE A 169 40.78 16.22 0.01
CA PHE A 169 39.43 15.69 0.01
C PHE A 169 38.67 16.19 -1.22
N LYS A 170 38.78 17.47 -1.60
CA LYS A 170 38.09 18.04 -2.77
C LYS A 170 38.53 17.46 -4.12
N GLU A 171 39.69 16.82 -4.18
CA GLU A 171 40.36 16.47 -5.45
C GLU A 171 40.67 14.97 -5.60
N PHE A 172 40.00 14.09 -4.86
CA PHE A 172 40.15 12.65 -5.08
C PHE A 172 39.70 12.26 -6.49
N LYS A 173 40.66 11.84 -7.31
CA LYS A 173 40.47 11.43 -8.71
C LYS A 173 41.16 10.09 -8.95
N LEU A 174 40.52 9.26 -9.76
CA LEU A 174 41.07 7.99 -10.23
C LEU A 174 41.62 8.16 -11.64
N PHE A 175 42.81 7.63 -11.90
CA PHE A 175 43.46 7.64 -13.20
C PHE A 175 43.74 6.22 -13.65
N LYS A 176 43.52 5.96 -14.94
CA LYS A 176 44.03 4.77 -15.64
C LYS A 176 45.18 5.19 -16.55
N VAL A 177 46.27 4.46 -16.53
CA VAL A 177 47.48 4.73 -17.33
C VAL A 177 47.61 3.63 -18.38
N ASP A 178 47.66 4.02 -19.65
CA ASP A 178 47.75 3.09 -20.77
C ASP A 178 49.18 2.54 -20.98
N SER A 179 49.32 1.60 -21.91
CA SER A 179 50.61 1.02 -22.27
C SER A 179 51.63 2.03 -22.82
N GLN A 180 51.19 3.22 -23.25
CA GLN A 180 52.03 4.31 -23.74
C GLN A 180 52.42 5.30 -22.62
N GLN A 181 52.07 4.99 -21.36
CA GLN A 181 52.29 5.85 -20.18
C GLN A 181 51.48 7.16 -20.20
N HIS A 182 50.40 7.24 -20.98
CA HIS A 182 49.48 8.36 -20.88
C HIS A 182 48.47 8.11 -19.76
N ALA A 183 48.37 9.06 -18.84
CA ALA A 183 47.40 9.04 -17.76
C ALA A 183 46.08 9.66 -18.22
N HIS A 184 45.00 8.90 -18.12
CA HIS A 184 43.64 9.32 -18.42
C HIS A 184 42.83 9.34 -17.12
N GLN A 185 42.19 10.46 -16.80
CA GLN A 185 41.26 10.49 -15.67
C GLN A 185 40.07 9.59 -15.99
N VAL A 186 39.78 8.64 -15.10
CA VAL A 186 38.58 7.80 -15.18
C VAL A 186 37.37 8.69 -15.03
N GLN A 187 36.51 8.68 -16.04
CA GLN A 187 35.32 9.52 -16.04
C GLN A 187 34.21 8.88 -15.21
N LEU A 188 33.27 9.68 -14.71
CA LEU A 188 32.15 9.20 -13.88
C LEU A 188 31.30 8.16 -14.63
N ASP A 189 31.17 8.29 -15.95
CA ASP A 189 30.49 7.33 -16.82
C ASP A 189 31.31 6.06 -17.14
N GLU A 190 32.50 5.90 -16.59
CA GLU A 190 33.26 4.63 -16.54
C GLU A 190 33.10 3.90 -15.20
N LEU A 191 32.41 4.50 -14.22
CA LEU A 191 32.18 3.93 -12.89
C LEU A 191 30.68 3.70 -12.68
N ARG A 192 30.31 2.59 -12.01
CA ARG A 192 28.93 2.26 -11.67
C ARG A 192 28.80 1.83 -10.22
N ASN A 193 27.66 2.17 -9.63
CA ASN A 193 27.21 1.59 -8.38
C ASN A 193 27.14 0.05 -8.51
N PRO A 194 27.20 -0.68 -7.39
CA PRO A 194 26.94 -2.12 -7.38
C PRO A 194 25.60 -2.48 -8.05
N ALA A 195 25.54 -3.66 -8.68
CA ALA A 195 24.30 -4.23 -9.18
C ALA A 195 23.57 -4.99 -8.05
N PHE A 196 22.88 -4.27 -7.17
CA PHE A 196 22.34 -4.78 -5.89
C PHE A 196 21.52 -6.09 -6.00
N ASN A 197 20.75 -6.27 -7.08
CA ASN A 197 19.93 -7.46 -7.32
C ASN A 197 20.70 -8.70 -7.83
N LYS A 198 22.03 -8.65 -7.93
CA LYS A 198 22.85 -9.79 -8.39
C LYS A 198 23.55 -10.46 -7.22
N LYS A 199 23.40 -11.78 -7.14
CA LYS A 199 24.05 -12.61 -6.11
C LYS A 199 25.57 -12.44 -6.06
N GLU A 200 26.24 -12.32 -7.21
CA GLU A 200 27.70 -12.11 -7.24
C GLU A 200 28.08 -10.74 -6.67
N THR A 201 27.20 -9.75 -6.82
CA THR A 201 27.41 -8.41 -6.24
C THR A 201 27.20 -8.43 -4.74
N GLN A 202 26.15 -9.09 -4.25
CA GLN A 202 25.89 -9.23 -2.81
C GLN A 202 27.07 -9.91 -2.10
N GLN A 203 27.58 -11.02 -2.66
CA GLN A 203 28.77 -11.70 -2.13
C GLN A 203 30.03 -10.82 -2.15
N PHE A 204 30.16 -9.97 -3.17
CA PHE A 204 31.27 -9.00 -3.25
C PHE A 204 31.14 -7.93 -2.16
N LEU A 205 29.95 -7.39 -1.92
CA LEU A 205 29.67 -6.39 -0.87
C LEU A 205 29.91 -6.96 0.53
N GLU A 206 29.35 -8.13 0.81
CA GLU A 206 29.54 -8.86 2.08
C GLU A 206 31.03 -9.11 2.37
N LYS A 207 31.80 -9.54 1.36
CA LYS A 207 33.25 -9.72 1.51
C LYS A 207 33.96 -8.39 1.70
N ALA A 208 33.52 -7.34 0.99
CA ALA A 208 34.17 -6.04 1.01
C ALA A 208 34.01 -5.33 2.37
N SER A 209 32.90 -5.53 3.09
CA SER A 209 32.69 -5.03 4.45
C SER A 209 33.63 -5.70 5.47
N LYS A 210 33.80 -7.03 5.35
CA LYS A 210 34.58 -7.87 6.29
C LYS A 210 36.11 -7.82 6.12
N THR A 211 36.61 -7.28 5.00
CA THR A 211 38.04 -7.33 4.66
C THR A 211 38.67 -5.94 4.55
N ASN A 212 39.85 -5.77 5.12
CA ASN A 212 40.69 -4.57 4.99
C ASN A 212 41.90 -4.90 4.10
N LEU A 213 42.13 -4.14 3.03
CA LEU A 213 43.22 -4.36 2.08
C LEU A 213 44.60 -4.02 2.66
N PHE A 214 44.68 -3.19 3.70
CA PHE A 214 45.93 -2.78 4.36
C PHE A 214 46.47 -3.85 5.30
N THR A 215 45.58 -4.50 6.05
CA THR A 215 45.96 -5.59 6.97
C THR A 215 45.85 -6.96 6.32
N GLN A 216 44.99 -7.11 5.31
CA GLN A 216 44.54 -8.38 4.74
C GLN A 216 43.89 -9.32 5.76
N ASP A 217 43.57 -8.79 6.94
CA ASP A 217 42.90 -9.50 8.00
C ASP A 217 41.38 -9.38 7.85
N ILE A 218 40.68 -10.45 8.25
CA ILE A 218 39.24 -10.41 8.47
C ILE A 218 39.00 -9.57 9.72
N LYS A 219 38.19 -8.51 9.60
CA LYS A 219 37.80 -7.70 10.76
C LYS A 219 37.10 -8.58 11.80
N ARG A 220 37.35 -8.34 13.10
CA ARG A 220 36.70 -9.10 14.18
C ARG A 220 35.27 -8.61 14.37
N ASP A 221 34.33 -9.54 14.56
CA ASP A 221 32.88 -9.28 14.66
C ASP A 221 32.43 -8.26 15.75
N THR A 222 33.29 -7.84 16.66
CA THR A 222 32.88 -7.15 17.89
C THR A 222 32.81 -5.61 17.82
N ASP A 223 33.31 -4.97 16.75
CA ASP A 223 33.44 -3.49 16.68
C ASP A 223 33.02 -2.85 15.33
N ASP A 224 32.30 -3.55 14.44
CA ASP A 224 32.05 -3.05 13.07
C ASP A 224 30.68 -2.37 12.89
N ASP A 225 30.69 -1.03 12.92
CA ASP A 225 29.58 -0.19 12.46
C ASP A 225 29.31 -0.28 10.93
N ASP A 226 30.13 -1.00 10.16
CA ASP A 226 30.02 -1.17 8.69
C ASP A 226 29.86 -2.61 8.21
N LYS A 227 29.64 -3.57 9.11
CA LYS A 227 29.34 -4.96 8.73
C LYS A 227 28.03 -4.99 7.96
N ASP A 228 28.04 -5.66 6.81
CA ASP A 228 26.90 -5.85 5.90
C ASP A 228 26.85 -7.34 5.58
N THR A 229 25.93 -8.06 6.23
CA THR A 229 25.84 -9.52 6.22
C THR A 229 25.09 -10.07 5.01
N ASP A 230 24.10 -9.35 4.49
CA ASP A 230 23.27 -9.79 3.37
C ASP A 230 23.67 -9.18 2.02
N GLY A 231 24.60 -8.22 2.03
CA GLY A 231 25.20 -7.61 0.85
C GLY A 231 24.29 -6.61 0.15
N ASP A 232 23.38 -5.96 0.88
CA ASP A 232 22.46 -4.96 0.32
C ASP A 232 23.05 -3.52 0.34
N SER A 233 24.23 -3.34 0.95
CA SER A 233 24.98 -2.08 1.19
C SER A 233 24.62 -1.29 2.44
N ILE A 234 23.61 -1.69 3.20
CA ILE A 234 23.28 -1.09 4.50
C ILE A 234 23.99 -1.89 5.59
N PRO A 235 24.63 -1.23 6.57
CA PRO A 235 25.22 -1.95 7.69
C PRO A 235 24.17 -2.59 8.61
N ASP A 236 24.45 -3.78 9.13
CA ASP A 236 23.57 -4.56 10.00
C ASP A 236 23.02 -3.70 11.16
N LEU A 237 23.92 -2.98 11.85
CA LEU A 237 23.56 -2.12 12.99
C LEU A 237 22.67 -0.95 12.61
N TRP A 238 22.72 -0.50 11.37
CA TRP A 238 21.89 0.59 10.86
C TRP A 238 20.49 0.09 10.55
N GLU A 239 20.36 -1.12 10.01
CA GLU A 239 19.06 -1.75 9.76
C GLU A 239 18.31 -2.05 11.05
N GLU A 240 19.01 -2.56 12.08
CA GLU A 240 18.42 -2.87 13.38
C GLU A 240 18.00 -1.63 14.16
N ASN A 241 18.84 -0.59 14.19
CA ASN A 241 18.65 0.58 15.06
C ASN A 241 18.01 1.78 14.36
N GLY A 242 18.14 1.82 13.04
CA GLY A 242 17.54 2.78 12.13
C GLY A 242 18.53 3.61 11.33
N TYR A 243 18.10 3.96 10.12
CA TYR A 243 18.84 4.80 9.17
C TYR A 243 17.90 5.73 8.40
N THR A 244 18.48 6.69 7.68
CA THR A 244 17.74 7.52 6.72
C THR A 244 18.59 7.73 5.47
N ILE A 245 17.94 7.99 4.34
CA ILE A 245 18.59 8.25 3.05
C ILE A 245 18.00 9.52 2.43
N GLN A 246 18.87 10.43 2.01
CA GLN A 246 18.50 11.61 1.22
C GLN A 246 19.40 11.72 -0.01
N ASN A 247 18.82 11.83 -1.21
CA ASN A 247 19.56 11.85 -2.48
C ASN A 247 20.67 10.77 -2.55
N LYS A 248 20.36 9.56 -2.03
CA LYS A 248 21.26 8.41 -1.93
C LYS A 248 22.45 8.55 -0.96
N ILE A 249 22.46 9.58 -0.12
CA ILE A 249 23.37 9.68 1.02
C ILE A 249 22.66 9.03 2.20
N ALA A 250 23.22 7.92 2.66
CA ALA A 250 22.73 7.16 3.78
C ALA A 250 23.52 7.49 5.04
N VAL A 251 22.79 7.69 6.15
CA VAL A 251 23.35 7.96 7.47
C VAL A 251 22.58 7.18 8.52
N LYS A 252 23.24 6.89 9.64
CA LYS A 252 22.59 6.38 10.85
C LYS A 252 21.50 7.34 11.33
N TRP A 253 20.37 6.81 11.79
CA TRP A 253 19.25 7.62 12.26
C TRP A 253 19.60 8.41 13.52
N ASP A 254 19.15 9.66 13.55
CA ASP A 254 19.15 10.54 14.72
C ASP A 254 17.74 11.14 14.86
N ASP A 255 17.20 11.19 16.08
CA ASP A 255 15.82 11.63 16.31
C ASP A 255 15.57 13.09 15.90
N SER A 256 16.62 13.92 15.81
CA SER A 256 16.52 15.29 15.26
C SER A 256 16.08 15.31 13.79
N PHE A 257 16.24 14.20 13.05
CA PHE A 257 15.83 14.08 11.66
C PHE A 257 14.31 14.01 11.49
N ALA A 258 13.57 13.51 12.49
CA ALA A 258 12.11 13.50 12.46
C ALA A 258 11.54 14.92 12.34
N ALA A 259 12.11 15.88 13.08
CA ALA A 259 11.70 17.29 13.03
C ALA A 259 11.98 17.95 11.67
N LYS A 260 12.90 17.38 10.89
CA LYS A 260 13.21 17.80 9.51
C LYS A 260 12.35 17.08 8.45
N GLY A 261 11.47 16.16 8.87
CA GLY A 261 10.59 15.40 7.98
C GLY A 261 11.22 14.17 7.34
N TYR A 262 12.39 13.72 7.80
CA TYR A 262 13.00 12.48 7.30
C TYR A 262 12.33 11.25 7.90
N THR A 263 12.35 10.16 7.15
CA THR A 263 11.83 8.87 7.58
C THR A 263 12.94 8.05 8.25
N LYS A 264 12.60 7.41 9.37
CA LYS A 264 13.43 6.36 9.99
C LYS A 264 13.10 5.03 9.32
N PHE A 265 14.06 4.47 8.61
CA PHE A 265 13.97 3.12 8.05
C PHE A 265 14.62 2.13 8.99
N VAL A 266 14.07 0.92 9.04
CA VAL A 266 14.62 -0.27 9.68
C VAL A 266 14.29 -1.46 8.77
N SER A 267 15.12 -2.50 8.80
CA SER A 267 15.04 -3.67 7.91
C SER A 267 15.70 -4.88 8.59
N ASN A 268 15.70 -6.03 7.91
CA ASN A 268 16.28 -7.28 8.40
C ASN A 268 17.73 -7.42 7.89
N PRO A 269 18.75 -7.35 8.76
CA PRO A 269 20.16 -7.38 8.35
C PRO A 269 20.67 -8.72 7.80
N LEU A 270 19.82 -9.74 7.78
CA LEU A 270 20.15 -11.07 7.28
C LEU A 270 19.43 -11.38 5.96
N ASP A 271 18.71 -10.40 5.40
CA ASP A 271 17.89 -10.61 4.22
C ASP A 271 17.81 -9.34 3.38
N SER A 272 18.62 -9.32 2.32
CA SER A 272 18.72 -8.19 1.37
C SER A 272 17.39 -7.69 0.80
N HIS A 273 16.32 -8.49 0.92
CA HIS A 273 14.95 -8.14 0.57
C HIS A 273 14.04 -8.48 1.76
N THR A 274 13.94 -7.60 2.75
CA THR A 274 13.19 -7.86 4.01
C THR A 274 11.78 -8.42 3.77
N VAL A 275 11.08 -7.92 2.75
CA VAL A 275 9.71 -8.34 2.40
C VAL A 275 9.62 -9.30 1.22
N GLY A 276 10.75 -9.75 0.66
CA GLY A 276 10.81 -10.74 -0.41
C GLY A 276 10.34 -10.28 -1.79
N ASP A 277 10.09 -8.98 -1.96
CA ASP A 277 9.89 -8.37 -3.28
C ASP A 277 11.24 -8.29 -4.04
N PRO A 278 11.29 -7.88 -5.32
CA PRO A 278 12.50 -7.96 -6.13
C PRO A 278 13.43 -6.74 -5.97
N TYR A 279 13.21 -5.90 -4.95
CA TYR A 279 13.98 -4.69 -4.69
C TYR A 279 14.68 -4.79 -3.34
N THR A 280 15.98 -4.52 -3.31
CA THR A 280 16.74 -4.53 -2.06
C THR A 280 16.33 -3.41 -1.09
N ASP A 281 16.61 -3.56 0.20
CA ASP A 281 16.22 -2.56 1.21
C ASP A 281 16.93 -1.22 0.98
N TYR A 282 18.19 -1.22 0.53
CA TYR A 282 18.85 -0.02 -0.01
C TYR A 282 18.11 0.59 -1.20
N GLU A 283 17.77 -0.20 -2.24
CA GLU A 283 17.09 0.33 -3.43
C GLU A 283 15.74 0.96 -3.08
N LYS A 284 15.01 0.39 -2.12
CA LYS A 284 13.74 0.94 -1.64
C LYS A 284 13.94 2.26 -0.90
N ALA A 285 14.77 2.27 0.14
CA ALA A 285 15.02 3.47 0.95
C ALA A 285 15.68 4.61 0.15
N ALA A 286 16.53 4.27 -0.83
CA ALA A 286 17.18 5.24 -1.71
C ALA A 286 16.32 5.67 -2.91
N ARG A 287 15.09 5.13 -3.04
CA ARG A 287 14.18 5.34 -4.19
C ARG A 287 14.85 5.00 -5.52
N ASP A 288 15.73 4.00 -5.51
CA ASP A 288 16.53 3.59 -6.67
C ASP A 288 15.90 2.44 -7.47
N LEU A 289 14.57 2.44 -7.55
CA LEU A 289 13.75 1.44 -8.23
C LEU A 289 12.79 2.09 -9.25
N ASP A 290 11.83 1.33 -9.77
CA ASP A 290 10.78 1.84 -10.66
C ASP A 290 9.76 2.70 -9.89
N LEU A 291 9.74 4.00 -10.18
CA LEU A 291 8.88 4.97 -9.49
C LEU A 291 7.39 4.83 -9.85
N ALA A 292 7.03 3.88 -10.73
CA ALA A 292 5.63 3.52 -10.95
C ALA A 292 5.02 2.70 -9.80
N ASN A 293 5.85 2.12 -8.91
CA ASN A 293 5.39 1.50 -7.66
C ASN A 293 4.82 2.56 -6.70
N ALA A 294 4.02 2.10 -5.74
CA ALA A 294 3.41 3.00 -4.75
C ALA A 294 4.48 3.58 -3.80
N LYS A 295 4.29 4.80 -3.32
CA LYS A 295 5.33 5.53 -2.55
C LYS A 295 5.69 4.84 -1.24
N GLU A 296 4.73 4.18 -0.62
CA GLU A 296 4.90 3.39 0.60
C GLU A 296 5.89 2.23 0.41
N THR A 297 6.06 1.71 -0.82
CA THR A 297 7.04 0.65 -1.11
C THR A 297 8.48 1.15 -1.10
N PHE A 298 8.72 2.44 -0.93
CA PHE A 298 10.07 2.97 -0.68
C PHE A 298 10.51 2.66 0.76
N ASN A 299 9.60 2.22 1.62
CA ASN A 299 9.95 1.63 2.91
C ASN A 299 10.29 0.14 2.74
N PRO A 300 11.45 -0.34 3.23
CA PRO A 300 11.82 -1.76 3.23
C PRO A 300 10.72 -2.70 3.73
N LEU A 301 9.93 -2.27 4.71
CA LEU A 301 8.91 -3.07 5.38
C LEU A 301 7.57 -3.16 4.64
N VAL A 302 7.43 -2.50 3.49
CA VAL A 302 6.21 -2.53 2.68
C VAL A 302 6.54 -3.15 1.32
N ALA A 303 5.97 -4.30 1.00
CA ALA A 303 6.27 -4.98 -0.25
C ALA A 303 5.72 -4.22 -1.45
N ALA A 304 6.49 -4.17 -2.54
CA ALA A 304 5.94 -3.93 -3.87
C ALA A 304 5.23 -5.21 -4.35
N PHE A 305 3.90 -5.21 -4.30
CA PHE A 305 3.06 -6.36 -4.58
C PHE A 305 1.89 -5.94 -5.47
N PRO A 306 1.81 -6.39 -6.73
CA PRO A 306 0.61 -6.14 -7.54
C PRO A 306 -0.52 -7.04 -7.05
N SER A 307 -1.72 -6.47 -6.90
CA SER A 307 -2.95 -7.25 -6.73
C SER A 307 -3.91 -6.79 -7.82
N VAL A 308 -4.16 -7.63 -8.81
CA VAL A 308 -5.03 -7.30 -9.94
C VAL A 308 -6.35 -8.03 -9.78
N ASN A 309 -7.43 -7.25 -9.74
CA ASN A 309 -8.77 -7.78 -9.79
C ASN A 309 -9.51 -7.30 -11.03
N VAL A 310 -10.59 -8.00 -11.36
CA VAL A 310 -11.50 -7.66 -12.44
C VAL A 310 -12.87 -7.44 -11.85
N ASN A 311 -13.44 -6.25 -12.04
CA ASN A 311 -14.80 -5.95 -11.62
C ASN A 311 -15.73 -5.74 -12.82
N LEU A 312 -17.03 -5.86 -12.57
CA LEU A 312 -18.07 -5.64 -13.58
C LEU A 312 -18.71 -4.25 -13.44
N GLU A 313 -18.74 -3.55 -14.57
CA GLU A 313 -19.45 -2.30 -14.79
C GLU A 313 -20.60 -2.53 -15.79
N LYS A 314 -21.66 -1.74 -15.70
CA LYS A 314 -22.78 -1.76 -16.66
C LYS A 314 -23.30 -3.19 -16.94
N VAL A 315 -23.66 -3.91 -15.88
CA VAL A 315 -24.12 -5.29 -15.97
C VAL A 315 -25.55 -5.30 -16.53
N ILE A 316 -25.74 -5.98 -17.65
CA ILE A 316 -27.03 -6.13 -18.32
C ILE A 316 -27.43 -7.60 -18.43
N LEU A 317 -28.70 -7.88 -18.17
CA LEU A 317 -29.34 -9.17 -18.43
C LEU A 317 -30.40 -9.01 -19.50
N SER A 318 -30.46 -9.93 -20.45
CA SER A 318 -31.49 -9.98 -21.50
C SER A 318 -32.11 -11.37 -21.58
N LYS A 319 -33.38 -11.43 -21.96
CA LYS A 319 -34.05 -12.70 -22.32
C LYS A 319 -33.58 -13.24 -23.67
N ASP A 320 -33.10 -12.35 -24.54
CA ASP A 320 -32.67 -12.64 -25.90
C ASP A 320 -31.17 -12.41 -26.10
N GLU A 321 -30.54 -13.26 -26.89
CA GLU A 321 -29.10 -13.25 -27.17
C GLU A 321 -28.63 -11.97 -27.88
N ASN A 322 -29.51 -11.33 -28.66
CA ASN A 322 -29.24 -10.06 -29.33
C ASN A 322 -29.37 -8.83 -28.41
N LEU A 323 -29.65 -9.04 -27.11
CA LEU A 323 -29.80 -8.01 -26.08
C LEU A 323 -30.97 -7.03 -26.29
N SER A 324 -31.97 -7.36 -27.12
CA SER A 324 -33.09 -6.44 -27.41
C SER A 324 -33.99 -6.13 -26.21
N ASN A 325 -34.05 -7.03 -25.23
CA ASN A 325 -34.88 -6.91 -24.03
C ASN A 325 -34.02 -6.83 -22.75
N SER A 326 -32.99 -5.97 -22.79
CA SER A 326 -32.02 -5.85 -21.70
C SER A 326 -32.55 -5.03 -20.52
N VAL A 327 -32.21 -5.47 -19.31
CA VAL A 327 -32.36 -4.74 -18.05
C VAL A 327 -30.98 -4.53 -17.45
N GLU A 328 -30.71 -3.33 -16.94
CA GLU A 328 -29.43 -2.97 -16.33
C GLU A 328 -29.51 -3.02 -14.80
N SER A 329 -28.50 -3.63 -14.19
CA SER A 329 -28.28 -3.65 -12.74
C SER A 329 -27.66 -2.33 -12.25
N HIS A 330 -28.14 -1.84 -11.11
CA HIS A 330 -27.69 -0.61 -10.45
C HIS A 330 -26.95 -0.87 -9.13
N SER A 331 -26.46 -2.10 -8.91
CA SER A 331 -25.64 -2.42 -7.74
C SER A 331 -24.19 -1.93 -7.88
N SER A 332 -23.50 -1.74 -6.76
CA SER A 332 -22.03 -1.57 -6.74
C SER A 332 -21.33 -2.94 -6.74
N THR A 333 -20.01 -2.93 -6.96
CA THR A 333 -19.16 -4.10 -6.66
C THR A 333 -18.99 -4.20 -5.14
N ASN A 334 -19.04 -5.41 -4.58
CA ASN A 334 -18.66 -5.68 -3.20
C ASN A 334 -17.25 -6.28 -3.19
N TRP A 335 -16.29 -5.50 -2.70
CA TRP A 335 -14.86 -5.80 -2.81
C TRP A 335 -14.35 -6.80 -1.77
N SER A 336 -15.11 -7.04 -0.72
CA SER A 336 -14.72 -7.88 0.42
C SER A 336 -15.80 -8.90 0.81
N TYR A 337 -16.72 -9.20 -0.10
CA TYR A 337 -17.91 -10.02 0.15
C TYR A 337 -17.61 -11.31 0.92
N THR A 338 -16.64 -12.09 0.46
CA THR A 338 -16.22 -13.37 1.05
C THR A 338 -15.67 -13.25 2.45
N ASN A 339 -15.22 -12.05 2.84
CA ASN A 339 -14.63 -11.77 4.14
C ASN A 339 -15.69 -11.28 5.13
N THR A 340 -16.81 -10.73 4.62
CA THR A 340 -17.88 -10.13 5.43
C THR A 340 -19.15 -10.96 5.52
N GLU A 341 -19.58 -11.59 4.42
CA GLU A 341 -20.78 -12.43 4.42
C GLU A 341 -20.52 -13.72 5.19
N GLY A 342 -21.47 -14.13 6.04
CA GLY A 342 -21.34 -15.33 6.85
C GLY A 342 -20.29 -15.27 7.97
N ALA A 343 -19.54 -14.17 8.11
CA ALA A 343 -18.52 -14.04 9.13
C ALA A 343 -19.12 -14.08 10.55
N SER A 344 -18.54 -14.91 11.42
CA SER A 344 -18.95 -15.00 12.82
C SER A 344 -18.30 -13.89 13.63
N ILE A 345 -19.09 -13.10 14.35
CA ILE A 345 -18.55 -12.09 15.26
C ILE A 345 -18.07 -12.77 16.53
N GLU A 346 -16.78 -12.59 16.81
CA GLU A 346 -16.13 -13.08 18.01
C GLU A 346 -15.68 -11.92 18.90
N ALA A 347 -15.72 -12.14 20.21
CA ALA A 347 -15.11 -11.26 21.19
C ALA A 347 -13.81 -11.89 21.72
N GLY A 348 -12.86 -11.04 22.12
CA GLY A 348 -11.67 -11.44 22.85
C GLY A 348 -12.03 -12.14 24.17
N ALA A 349 -11.03 -12.66 24.88
CA ALA A 349 -11.26 -13.53 26.04
C ALA A 349 -12.04 -12.89 27.23
N LYS A 350 -12.32 -11.58 27.18
CA LYS A 350 -13.12 -10.86 28.17
C LYS A 350 -14.27 -10.11 27.47
N PRO A 351 -15.41 -9.89 28.14
CA PRO A 351 -16.53 -9.11 27.60
C PRO A 351 -16.16 -7.69 27.16
N GLU A 352 -15.14 -7.09 27.78
CA GLU A 352 -14.58 -5.77 27.44
C GLU A 352 -13.41 -5.87 26.44
N GLY A 353 -13.12 -7.06 25.93
CA GLY A 353 -12.03 -7.34 24.99
C GLY A 353 -12.38 -6.98 23.54
N PRO A 354 -11.38 -7.02 22.64
CA PRO A 354 -11.57 -6.60 21.26
C PRO A 354 -12.55 -7.49 20.50
N THR A 355 -13.32 -6.92 19.59
CA THR A 355 -14.27 -7.64 18.73
C THR A 355 -13.80 -7.68 17.29
N PHE A 356 -13.91 -8.84 16.63
CA PHE A 356 -13.59 -9.01 15.22
C PHE A 356 -14.45 -10.09 14.59
N GLY A 357 -14.66 -10.01 13.28
CA GLY A 357 -15.29 -11.06 12.49
C GLY A 357 -14.29 -12.13 12.07
N VAL A 358 -14.72 -13.39 12.06
CA VAL A 358 -13.94 -14.50 11.51
C VAL A 358 -14.67 -15.07 10.30
N SER A 359 -14.01 -15.08 9.15
CA SER A 359 -14.56 -15.64 7.91
C SER A 359 -13.97 -17.03 7.64
N ALA A 360 -14.86 -18.00 7.42
CA ALA A 360 -14.50 -19.35 6.99
C ALA A 360 -14.14 -19.44 5.49
N THR A 361 -14.49 -18.40 4.72
CA THR A 361 -14.30 -18.34 3.26
C THR A 361 -13.42 -17.16 2.86
N TYR A 362 -12.54 -16.71 3.75
CA TYR A 362 -11.68 -15.55 3.52
C TYR A 362 -10.94 -15.62 2.17
N GLN A 363 -11.01 -14.55 1.39
CA GLN A 363 -10.28 -14.37 0.14
C GLN A 363 -9.56 -13.02 0.12
N HIS A 364 -8.58 -12.90 -0.77
CA HIS A 364 -7.84 -11.67 -1.02
C HIS A 364 -8.52 -10.80 -2.08
N SER A 365 -7.95 -9.63 -2.32
CA SER A 365 -8.55 -8.59 -3.16
C SER A 365 -8.63 -8.92 -4.65
N GLU A 366 -8.04 -10.04 -5.11
CA GLU A 366 -8.21 -10.59 -6.46
C GLU A 366 -9.60 -11.21 -6.69
N THR A 367 -10.35 -11.47 -5.61
CA THR A 367 -11.73 -11.99 -5.65
C THR A 367 -12.70 -10.88 -5.25
N VAL A 368 -13.67 -10.59 -6.12
CA VAL A 368 -14.70 -9.58 -5.85
C VAL A 368 -16.08 -10.13 -6.21
N ALA A 369 -17.12 -9.54 -5.63
CA ALA A 369 -18.51 -9.96 -5.85
C ALA A 369 -19.31 -8.88 -6.58
N LYS A 370 -20.16 -9.32 -7.52
CA LYS A 370 -21.18 -8.49 -8.15
C LYS A 370 -22.56 -9.05 -7.85
N GLU A 371 -23.27 -8.37 -6.96
CA GLU A 371 -24.67 -8.66 -6.63
C GLU A 371 -25.59 -7.99 -7.66
N TRP A 372 -26.82 -8.46 -7.90
CA TRP A 372 -27.74 -7.82 -8.86
C TRP A 372 -28.31 -6.50 -8.33
N GLY A 373 -28.72 -6.48 -7.06
CA GLY A 373 -29.29 -5.31 -6.39
C GLY A 373 -30.61 -4.86 -7.02
N THR A 374 -30.70 -3.59 -7.38
CA THR A 374 -31.88 -3.00 -8.03
C THR A 374 -31.68 -2.85 -9.54
N SER A 375 -32.78 -2.70 -10.29
CA SER A 375 -32.75 -2.56 -11.75
C SER A 375 -33.60 -1.39 -12.26
N THR A 376 -33.21 -0.81 -13.40
CA THR A 376 -33.99 0.27 -14.06
C THR A 376 -35.15 -0.22 -14.94
N GLY A 377 -35.24 -1.53 -15.15
CA GLY A 377 -36.26 -2.15 -15.99
C GLY A 377 -37.08 -3.20 -15.25
N ASN A 378 -38.13 -3.69 -15.90
CA ASN A 378 -38.99 -4.74 -15.37
C ASN A 378 -38.32 -6.12 -15.52
N THR A 379 -37.98 -6.74 -14.40
CA THR A 379 -37.37 -8.09 -14.34
C THR A 379 -38.38 -9.22 -14.48
N SER A 380 -39.70 -8.96 -14.43
CA SER A 380 -40.73 -10.03 -14.50
C SER A 380 -40.73 -10.81 -15.82
N GLN A 381 -40.12 -10.25 -16.87
CA GLN A 381 -39.91 -10.95 -18.14
C GLN A 381 -39.05 -12.22 -18.01
N PHE A 382 -38.18 -12.29 -16.99
CA PHE A 382 -37.32 -13.43 -16.71
C PHE A 382 -38.07 -14.60 -16.05
N ASN A 383 -39.25 -14.36 -15.48
CA ASN A 383 -40.07 -15.41 -14.83
C ASN A 383 -40.45 -16.52 -15.82
N THR A 384 -40.66 -16.17 -17.09
CA THR A 384 -41.04 -17.10 -18.17
C THR A 384 -39.88 -17.50 -19.08
N ALA A 385 -38.68 -16.96 -18.83
CA ALA A 385 -37.51 -17.26 -19.65
C ALA A 385 -36.91 -18.61 -19.26
N SER A 386 -36.44 -19.39 -20.24
CA SER A 386 -35.71 -20.64 -20.00
C SER A 386 -34.21 -20.44 -19.76
N ALA A 387 -33.70 -19.24 -20.09
CA ALA A 387 -32.30 -18.83 -19.98
C ALA A 387 -32.22 -17.30 -19.98
N GLY A 388 -31.10 -16.76 -19.50
CA GLY A 388 -30.75 -15.35 -19.59
C GLY A 388 -29.43 -15.16 -20.32
N TYR A 389 -29.17 -13.95 -20.79
CA TYR A 389 -27.96 -13.57 -21.50
C TYR A 389 -27.32 -12.37 -20.80
N LEU A 390 -26.16 -12.62 -20.18
CA LEU A 390 -25.37 -11.66 -19.41
C LEU A 390 -24.37 -10.98 -20.32
N ASN A 391 -24.37 -9.66 -20.32
CA ASN A 391 -23.27 -8.86 -20.87
C ASN A 391 -22.86 -7.80 -19.84
N ALA A 392 -21.59 -7.42 -19.85
CA ALA A 392 -21.06 -6.42 -18.95
C ALA A 392 -19.81 -5.80 -19.55
N ASN A 393 -19.43 -4.66 -18.99
CA ASN A 393 -18.10 -4.11 -19.16
C ASN A 393 -17.22 -4.62 -18.00
N VAL A 394 -15.98 -4.97 -18.29
CA VAL A 394 -14.98 -5.30 -17.29
C VAL A 394 -13.96 -4.17 -17.17
N ARG A 395 -13.44 -4.00 -15.98
CA ARG A 395 -12.28 -3.15 -15.70
C ARG A 395 -11.31 -3.91 -14.82
N TYR A 396 -10.03 -3.82 -15.16
CA TYR A 396 -8.95 -4.36 -14.34
C TYR A 396 -8.49 -3.27 -13.39
N ASN A 397 -8.30 -3.59 -12.12
CA ASN A 397 -7.80 -2.64 -11.12
C ASN A 397 -6.56 -3.24 -10.46
N ASN A 398 -5.51 -2.44 -10.30
CA ASN A 398 -4.39 -2.83 -9.46
C ASN A 398 -4.60 -2.20 -8.07
N VAL A 399 -5.07 -3.00 -7.13
CA VAL A 399 -5.37 -2.58 -5.76
C VAL A 399 -4.21 -2.83 -4.79
N GLY A 400 -3.10 -3.38 -5.29
CA GLY A 400 -1.87 -3.58 -4.54
C GLY A 400 -0.98 -2.34 -4.49
N THR A 401 0.33 -2.56 -4.39
CA THR A 401 1.40 -1.55 -4.25
C THR A 401 2.48 -1.65 -5.33
N GLY A 402 2.58 -2.79 -6.02
CA GLY A 402 3.54 -3.02 -7.10
C GLY A 402 2.93 -2.66 -8.47
N ALA A 403 3.67 -1.94 -9.31
CA ALA A 403 3.31 -1.75 -10.70
C ALA A 403 3.47 -3.08 -11.47
N ILE A 404 2.52 -3.35 -12.36
CA ILE A 404 2.54 -4.55 -13.21
C ILE A 404 2.44 -4.15 -14.67
N TYR A 405 3.27 -4.79 -15.50
CA TYR A 405 3.38 -4.54 -16.94
C TYR A 405 2.97 -5.77 -17.73
N GLU A 406 2.50 -5.54 -18.96
CA GLU A 406 2.06 -6.60 -19.87
C GLU A 406 0.96 -7.50 -19.26
N VAL A 407 0.03 -6.88 -18.54
CA VAL A 407 -0.95 -7.54 -17.68
C VAL A 407 -1.96 -8.33 -18.50
N LYS A 408 -2.10 -9.62 -18.16
CA LYS A 408 -3.07 -10.53 -18.79
C LYS A 408 -3.83 -11.32 -17.72
N PRO A 409 -4.89 -10.75 -17.13
CA PRO A 409 -5.67 -11.48 -16.13
C PRO A 409 -6.47 -12.62 -16.78
N THR A 410 -6.58 -13.73 -16.04
CA THR A 410 -7.57 -14.78 -16.26
C THR A 410 -8.56 -14.78 -15.10
N THR A 411 -9.83 -14.52 -15.39
CA THR A 411 -10.90 -14.38 -14.39
C THR A 411 -12.00 -15.40 -14.63
N SER A 412 -12.34 -16.12 -13.57
CA SER A 412 -13.47 -17.05 -13.54
C SER A 412 -14.72 -16.36 -12.98
N PHE A 413 -15.86 -16.60 -13.62
CA PHE A 413 -17.17 -16.14 -13.19
C PHE A 413 -17.86 -17.30 -12.51
N VAL A 414 -18.14 -17.13 -11.21
CA VAL A 414 -18.59 -18.20 -10.34
C VAL A 414 -19.91 -17.81 -9.69
N LEU A 415 -20.84 -18.76 -9.64
CA LEU A 415 -22.12 -18.63 -8.95
C LEU A 415 -22.37 -19.92 -8.17
N ASP A 416 -22.61 -19.82 -6.87
CA ASP A 416 -22.79 -20.98 -5.98
C ASP A 416 -21.69 -22.04 -6.16
N ASN A 417 -20.43 -21.59 -6.10
CA ASN A 417 -19.22 -22.40 -6.32
C ASN A 417 -19.09 -23.10 -7.69
N ASN A 418 -19.95 -22.76 -8.67
CA ASN A 418 -19.89 -23.30 -10.02
C ASN A 418 -19.39 -22.24 -11.00
N THR A 419 -18.26 -22.50 -11.65
CA THR A 419 -17.77 -21.67 -12.75
C THR A 419 -18.67 -21.82 -13.97
N PHE A 420 -19.26 -20.72 -14.43
CA PHE A 420 -20.11 -20.71 -15.63
C PHE A 420 -19.46 -19.98 -16.82
N ALA A 421 -18.41 -19.20 -16.58
CA ALA A 421 -17.57 -18.62 -17.62
C ALA A 421 -16.14 -18.38 -17.11
N THR A 422 -15.17 -18.40 -18.03
CA THR A 422 -13.79 -17.99 -17.76
C THR A 422 -13.33 -17.10 -18.90
N ILE A 423 -12.72 -15.96 -18.57
CA ILE A 423 -12.25 -14.98 -19.52
C ILE A 423 -10.75 -14.77 -19.30
N THR A 424 -9.97 -14.87 -20.37
CA THR A 424 -8.54 -14.54 -20.36
C THR A 424 -8.29 -13.36 -21.29
N ALA A 425 -7.55 -12.37 -20.81
CA ALA A 425 -7.15 -11.22 -21.62
C ALA A 425 -6.29 -11.65 -22.83
N LYS A 426 -6.64 -11.18 -24.03
CA LYS A 426 -5.89 -11.39 -25.28
C LYS A 426 -5.12 -10.13 -25.67
N SER A 427 -4.36 -10.15 -26.77
CA SER A 427 -3.48 -9.04 -27.18
C SER A 427 -4.15 -7.67 -27.31
N ASN A 428 -5.44 -7.63 -27.68
CA ASN A 428 -6.24 -6.41 -27.79
C ASN A 428 -6.83 -5.91 -26.45
N SER A 429 -6.77 -6.72 -25.40
CA SER A 429 -7.19 -6.40 -24.03
C SER A 429 -6.06 -6.51 -23.00
N THR A 430 -4.82 -6.74 -23.43
CA THR A 430 -3.61 -6.66 -22.61
C THR A 430 -3.37 -5.21 -22.16
N ALA A 431 -3.26 -4.99 -20.86
CA ALA A 431 -2.83 -3.70 -20.35
C ALA A 431 -1.31 -3.60 -20.44
N LEU A 432 -0.78 -2.58 -21.12
CA LEU A 432 0.68 -2.37 -21.19
C LEU A 432 1.28 -2.15 -19.79
N SER A 433 0.53 -1.45 -18.93
CA SER A 433 0.88 -1.26 -17.52
C SER A 433 -0.36 -0.87 -16.71
N ILE A 434 -0.41 -1.30 -15.45
CA ILE A 434 -1.38 -0.81 -14.46
C ILE A 434 -0.60 -0.46 -13.19
N SER A 435 -0.48 0.84 -12.92
CA SER A 435 0.11 1.36 -11.68
C SER A 435 -0.81 1.07 -10.48
N PRO A 436 -0.28 1.03 -9.25
CA PRO A 436 -1.07 0.90 -8.03
C PRO A 436 -2.17 1.96 -7.93
N GLY A 437 -3.37 1.57 -7.51
CA GLY A 437 -4.56 2.42 -7.42
C GLY A 437 -5.23 2.79 -8.76
N GLU A 438 -4.57 2.50 -9.88
CA GLU A 438 -5.07 2.75 -11.23
C GLU A 438 -5.83 1.55 -11.80
N SER A 439 -6.42 1.77 -12.98
CA SER A 439 -7.21 0.76 -13.67
C SER A 439 -6.93 0.73 -15.16
N TYR A 440 -7.29 -0.38 -15.80
CA TYR A 440 -7.29 -0.54 -17.25
C TYR A 440 -8.66 -1.01 -17.76
N PRO A 441 -9.25 -0.32 -18.74
CA PRO A 441 -8.90 1.04 -19.19
C PRO A 441 -8.92 2.04 -18.02
N LYS A 442 -8.38 3.24 -18.20
CA LYS A 442 -8.32 4.23 -17.10
C LYS A 442 -9.72 4.65 -16.64
N LYS A 443 -9.88 5.04 -15.38
CA LYS A 443 -11.14 5.62 -14.87
C LYS A 443 -11.55 6.81 -15.77
N GLY A 444 -12.84 6.90 -16.08
CA GLY A 444 -13.38 7.87 -17.05
C GLY A 444 -13.36 7.41 -18.52
N GLN A 445 -12.67 6.31 -18.84
CA GLN A 445 -12.82 5.61 -20.11
C GLN A 445 -13.84 4.48 -19.97
N ASN A 446 -14.51 4.14 -21.08
CA ASN A 446 -15.41 2.99 -21.13
C ASN A 446 -14.65 1.71 -20.78
N GLY A 447 -15.23 0.85 -19.94
CA GLY A 447 -14.72 -0.49 -19.67
C GLY A 447 -14.73 -1.37 -20.92
N ILE A 448 -14.08 -2.52 -20.83
CA ILE A 448 -13.95 -3.46 -21.95
C ILE A 448 -15.21 -4.32 -22.00
N ALA A 449 -15.93 -4.34 -23.12
CA ALA A 449 -17.10 -5.20 -23.24
C ALA A 449 -16.66 -6.68 -23.26
N ILE A 450 -17.27 -7.52 -22.42
CA ILE A 450 -16.94 -8.95 -22.32
C ILE A 450 -17.04 -9.65 -23.67
N ASN A 451 -18.06 -9.32 -24.46
CA ASN A 451 -18.30 -9.94 -25.75
C ASN A 451 -17.24 -9.59 -26.82
N THR A 452 -16.34 -8.62 -26.58
CA THR A 452 -15.22 -8.33 -27.51
C THR A 452 -13.91 -8.99 -27.10
N MET A 453 -13.93 -9.88 -26.09
CA MET A 453 -12.72 -10.54 -25.57
C MET A 453 -12.40 -11.89 -26.24
N ASP A 454 -13.26 -12.42 -27.10
CA ASP A 454 -13.02 -13.67 -27.84
C ASP A 454 -13.08 -13.48 -29.38
N ASP A 455 -12.29 -14.28 -30.11
CA ASP A 455 -12.05 -14.16 -31.56
C ASP A 455 -13.12 -14.87 -32.43
N PHE A 456 -14.05 -15.63 -31.82
CA PHE A 456 -14.89 -16.58 -32.58
C PHE A 456 -16.37 -16.61 -32.22
N ASN A 457 -16.93 -15.54 -31.65
CA ASN A 457 -18.32 -15.06 -31.86
C ASN A 457 -18.76 -14.24 -30.63
N SER A 458 -18.71 -12.91 -30.71
CA SER A 458 -19.06 -11.93 -29.68
C SER A 458 -20.47 -12.04 -29.08
N HIS A 459 -20.76 -13.11 -28.34
CA HIS A 459 -22.05 -13.38 -27.73
C HIS A 459 -22.03 -13.05 -26.23
N PRO A 460 -23.18 -12.64 -25.66
CA PRO A 460 -23.36 -12.59 -24.21
C PRO A 460 -23.15 -13.96 -23.56
N ILE A 461 -22.75 -13.96 -22.29
CA ILE A 461 -22.64 -15.19 -21.49
C ILE A 461 -24.05 -15.73 -21.21
N LYS A 462 -24.34 -16.95 -21.66
CA LYS A 462 -25.65 -17.59 -21.43
C LYS A 462 -25.73 -18.16 -20.03
N LEU A 463 -26.74 -17.76 -19.28
CA LEU A 463 -27.14 -18.31 -17.98
C LEU A 463 -28.32 -19.27 -18.17
N ASN A 464 -28.26 -20.45 -17.56
CA ASN A 464 -29.44 -21.32 -17.49
C ASN A 464 -30.48 -20.71 -16.51
N LYS A 465 -31.70 -21.27 -16.46
CA LYS A 465 -32.78 -20.74 -15.60
C LYS A 465 -32.38 -20.68 -14.12
N GLN A 466 -31.73 -21.72 -13.59
CA GLN A 466 -31.28 -21.74 -12.20
C GLN A 466 -30.29 -20.61 -11.92
N GLN A 467 -29.28 -20.43 -12.77
CA GLN A 467 -28.29 -19.37 -12.64
C GLN A 467 -28.91 -17.98 -12.77
N LEU A 468 -29.87 -17.81 -13.70
CA LEU A 468 -30.60 -16.56 -13.86
C LEU A 468 -31.40 -16.21 -12.60
N ASP A 469 -32.09 -17.20 -12.02
CA ASP A 469 -32.89 -17.00 -10.80
C ASP A 469 -31.99 -16.67 -9.60
N GLN A 470 -30.84 -17.35 -9.46
CA GLN A 470 -29.82 -17.06 -8.45
C GLN A 470 -29.34 -15.61 -8.54
N VAL A 471 -28.95 -15.14 -9.74
CA VAL A 471 -28.51 -13.75 -9.93
C VAL A 471 -29.63 -12.76 -9.57
N LEU A 472 -30.87 -13.00 -10.02
CA LEU A 472 -32.01 -12.13 -9.72
C LEU A 472 -32.36 -12.10 -8.22
N ASN A 473 -32.08 -13.18 -7.49
CA ASN A 473 -32.28 -13.31 -6.04
C ASN A 473 -31.10 -12.78 -5.20
N ASN A 474 -30.17 -12.04 -5.83
CA ASN A 474 -28.96 -11.48 -5.22
C ASN A 474 -27.89 -12.49 -4.78
N ASP A 475 -27.88 -13.72 -5.32
CA ASP A 475 -26.68 -14.53 -5.22
C ASP A 475 -25.56 -13.85 -6.05
N PRO A 476 -24.39 -13.57 -5.44
CA PRO A 476 -23.36 -12.79 -6.10
C PRO A 476 -22.71 -13.57 -7.24
N ILE A 477 -22.48 -12.89 -8.35
CA ILE A 477 -21.51 -13.35 -9.34
C ILE A 477 -20.11 -13.04 -8.77
N MET A 478 -19.40 -14.07 -8.37
CA MET A 478 -18.02 -13.98 -7.92
C MET A 478 -17.09 -13.90 -9.13
N LEU A 479 -16.12 -12.99 -9.07
CA LEU A 479 -15.08 -12.79 -10.06
C LEU A 479 -13.76 -13.18 -9.41
N GLU A 480 -13.27 -14.37 -9.74
CA GLU A 480 -12.05 -14.93 -9.17
C GLU A 480 -10.91 -14.74 -10.19
N THR A 481 -10.02 -13.79 -9.92
CA THR A 481 -8.86 -13.54 -10.79
C THR A 481 -7.71 -14.46 -10.40
N ASN A 482 -7.75 -15.69 -10.91
CA ASN A 482 -6.89 -16.79 -10.50
C ASN A 482 -5.40 -16.56 -10.83
N GLN A 483 -5.13 -15.84 -11.93
CA GLN A 483 -3.79 -15.53 -12.40
C GLN A 483 -3.78 -14.17 -13.06
N ALA A 484 -2.84 -13.31 -12.66
CA ALA A 484 -2.51 -12.07 -13.33
C ALA A 484 -1.07 -12.14 -13.82
N ASP A 485 -0.87 -12.71 -15.01
CA ASP A 485 0.45 -12.74 -15.63
C ASP A 485 0.93 -11.31 -15.89
N GLY A 486 2.20 -11.07 -15.59
CA GLY A 486 2.83 -9.78 -15.83
C GLY A 486 4.26 -9.73 -15.29
N VAL A 487 4.96 -8.67 -15.69
CA VAL A 487 6.38 -8.46 -15.36
C VAL A 487 6.56 -7.25 -14.44
N TYR A 488 7.63 -7.29 -13.65
CA TYR A 488 8.13 -6.13 -12.91
C TYR A 488 9.32 -5.49 -13.63
N LYS A 489 9.57 -4.22 -13.33
CA LYS A 489 10.73 -3.50 -13.83
C LYS A 489 11.75 -3.27 -12.73
N ILE A 490 13.02 -3.29 -13.10
CA ILE A 490 14.16 -2.94 -12.24
C ILE A 490 14.99 -1.87 -12.92
N LYS A 491 15.84 -1.21 -12.15
CA LYS A 491 16.84 -0.30 -12.69
C LYS A 491 18.14 -1.05 -12.94
N ASP A 492 18.66 -0.99 -14.16
CA ASP A 492 19.95 -1.60 -14.49
C ASP A 492 21.13 -0.76 -13.98
N THR A 493 22.35 -1.26 -14.13
CA THR A 493 23.57 -0.52 -13.73
C THR A 493 23.74 0.80 -14.48
N SER A 494 23.13 0.97 -15.65
CA SER A 494 23.20 2.23 -16.43
C SER A 494 22.15 3.25 -15.99
N GLY A 495 21.25 2.88 -15.06
CA GLY A 495 20.15 3.72 -14.60
C GLY A 495 18.87 3.58 -15.43
N ASN A 496 18.82 2.67 -16.40
CA ASN A 496 17.64 2.46 -17.25
C ASN A 496 16.63 1.54 -16.57
N ILE A 497 15.34 1.81 -16.79
CA ILE A 497 14.26 0.90 -16.39
C ILE A 497 14.15 -0.22 -17.43
N VAL A 498 14.37 -1.46 -16.97
CA VAL A 498 14.37 -2.68 -17.80
C VAL A 498 13.47 -3.74 -17.16
N THR A 499 13.08 -4.76 -17.94
CA THR A 499 12.34 -5.91 -17.39
C THR A 499 13.24 -6.69 -16.42
N GLY A 500 12.79 -6.86 -15.18
CA GLY A 500 13.53 -7.60 -14.15
C GLY A 500 13.17 -9.08 -14.09
N GLY A 501 11.90 -9.41 -14.34
CA GLY A 501 11.37 -10.77 -14.28
C GLY A 501 9.85 -10.79 -14.26
N GLU A 502 9.27 -11.97 -14.02
CA GLU A 502 7.83 -12.17 -13.83
C GLU A 502 7.46 -12.05 -12.35
N TRP A 503 6.26 -11.57 -12.06
CA TRP A 503 5.75 -11.52 -10.68
C TRP A 503 5.46 -12.92 -10.09
N ASN A 504 5.22 -13.91 -10.95
CA ASN A 504 5.04 -15.29 -10.53
C ASN A 504 6.32 -15.83 -9.86
N GLY A 505 6.20 -16.48 -8.71
CA GLY A 505 7.31 -16.91 -7.87
C GLY A 505 7.70 -15.86 -6.82
N VAL A 506 7.71 -14.57 -7.19
CA VAL A 506 8.00 -13.45 -6.27
C VAL A 506 6.84 -13.24 -5.29
N ILE A 507 5.60 -13.31 -5.78
CA ILE A 507 4.40 -13.18 -4.94
C ILE A 507 4.40 -14.17 -3.77
N GLN A 508 4.81 -15.42 -4.01
CA GLN A 508 4.87 -16.44 -2.97
C GLN A 508 5.94 -16.14 -1.91
N GLN A 509 7.06 -15.52 -2.30
CA GLN A 509 8.08 -15.06 -1.35
C GLN A 509 7.57 -13.92 -0.48
N ILE A 510 6.87 -12.95 -1.09
CA ILE A 510 6.23 -11.85 -0.37
C ILE A 510 5.23 -12.40 0.65
N GLN A 511 4.32 -13.27 0.22
CA GLN A 511 3.30 -13.87 1.10
C GLN A 511 3.92 -14.69 2.25
N ALA A 512 5.09 -15.29 2.05
CA ALA A 512 5.78 -16.07 3.08
C ALA A 512 6.43 -15.22 4.17
N LYS A 513 6.70 -13.93 3.91
CA LYS A 513 7.40 -12.99 4.82
C LYS A 513 6.51 -11.87 5.37
N THR A 514 5.27 -11.77 4.90
CA THR A 514 4.41 -10.61 5.18
C THR A 514 3.05 -11.01 5.74
N ALA A 515 2.39 -10.06 6.39
CA ALA A 515 0.95 -10.09 6.66
C ALA A 515 0.20 -9.27 5.60
N SER A 516 -1.03 -9.66 5.27
CA SER A 516 -1.92 -8.90 4.39
C SER A 516 -2.85 -8.01 5.20
N ILE A 517 -2.97 -6.76 4.77
CA ILE A 517 -3.94 -5.80 5.30
C ILE A 517 -4.73 -5.25 4.12
N ILE A 518 -6.03 -5.52 4.12
CA ILE A 518 -7.00 -5.02 3.17
C ILE A 518 -7.79 -3.90 3.84
N VAL A 519 -7.80 -2.70 3.26
CA VAL A 519 -8.70 -1.61 3.68
C VAL A 519 -9.80 -1.45 2.65
N ASP A 520 -11.04 -1.67 3.08
CA ASP A 520 -12.26 -1.52 2.29
C ASP A 520 -13.02 -0.26 2.72
N THR A 521 -13.15 0.70 1.80
CA THR A 521 -13.86 1.97 2.04
C THR A 521 -15.35 1.91 1.72
N GLY A 522 -15.83 0.77 1.19
CA GLY A 522 -17.16 0.58 0.60
C GLY A 522 -17.25 0.97 -0.88
N GLU A 523 -16.37 1.87 -1.34
CA GLU A 523 -16.31 2.30 -2.76
C GLU A 523 -15.15 1.64 -3.50
N SER A 524 -14.07 1.35 -2.79
CA SER A 524 -12.84 0.76 -3.31
C SER A 524 -12.14 -0.07 -2.24
N VAL A 525 -11.27 -0.96 -2.69
CA VAL A 525 -10.37 -1.72 -1.84
C VAL A 525 -8.92 -1.41 -2.16
N SER A 526 -8.07 -1.55 -1.15
CA SER A 526 -6.62 -1.60 -1.30
C SER A 526 -6.06 -2.74 -0.47
N GLU A 527 -5.00 -3.39 -0.96
CA GLU A 527 -4.32 -4.46 -0.25
C GLU A 527 -2.83 -4.13 -0.12
N LYS A 528 -2.32 -4.21 1.11
CA LYS A 528 -0.90 -4.02 1.43
C LYS A 528 -0.33 -5.29 2.02
N ARG A 529 0.91 -5.60 1.66
CA ARG A 529 1.70 -6.69 2.23
C ARG A 529 2.83 -6.07 3.04
N ILE A 530 2.80 -6.27 4.36
CA ILE A 530 3.70 -5.62 5.32
C ILE A 530 4.60 -6.66 5.99
N ALA A 531 5.88 -6.34 6.19
CA ALA A 531 6.84 -7.21 6.87
C ALA A 531 6.28 -7.73 8.19
N ALA A 532 6.45 -9.03 8.43
CA ALA A 532 5.94 -9.67 9.62
C ALA A 532 7.00 -10.61 10.20
N LYS A 533 7.19 -10.54 11.53
CA LYS A 533 8.25 -11.28 12.22
C LYS A 533 7.77 -12.69 12.57
N ASN A 534 8.56 -13.71 12.25
CA ASN A 534 8.38 -15.04 12.78
C ASN A 534 8.99 -15.16 14.19
N TYR A 535 8.16 -15.01 15.21
CA TYR A 535 8.59 -15.07 16.62
C TYR A 535 9.02 -16.47 17.10
N ASP A 536 8.87 -17.51 16.28
CA ASP A 536 9.34 -18.85 16.60
C ASP A 536 10.71 -19.15 15.97
N ASN A 537 11.22 -18.25 15.12
CA ASN A 537 12.55 -18.31 14.56
C ASN A 537 13.47 -17.25 15.21
N PRO A 538 14.43 -17.62 16.08
CA PRO A 538 15.33 -16.66 16.71
C PRO A 538 16.29 -15.96 15.73
N GLU A 539 16.51 -16.55 14.56
CA GLU A 539 17.30 -15.97 13.47
C GLU A 539 16.49 -15.03 12.57
N ASP A 540 15.17 -14.91 12.79
CA ASP A 540 14.39 -13.89 12.10
C ASP A 540 14.59 -12.52 12.78
N LYS A 541 15.41 -11.69 12.14
CA LYS A 541 15.70 -10.32 12.58
C LYS A 541 14.75 -9.28 12.00
N THR A 542 13.70 -9.68 11.29
CA THR A 542 12.68 -8.76 10.79
C THR A 542 12.13 -7.89 11.93
N PRO A 543 12.03 -6.56 11.73
CA PRO A 543 11.45 -5.65 12.71
C PRO A 543 10.03 -6.06 13.13
N SER A 544 9.76 -6.00 14.44
CA SER A 544 8.43 -6.28 14.98
C SER A 544 7.50 -5.09 14.71
N LEU A 545 6.37 -5.33 14.05
CA LEU A 545 5.33 -4.33 13.82
C LEU A 545 4.00 -4.77 14.44
N SER A 546 3.29 -3.84 15.07
CA SER A 546 1.87 -3.98 15.40
C SER A 546 0.98 -3.69 14.20
N LEU A 547 -0.29 -4.12 14.23
CA LEU A 547 -1.29 -3.76 13.22
C LEU A 547 -1.44 -2.23 13.08
N LYS A 548 -1.40 -1.48 14.20
CA LYS A 548 -1.42 -0.01 14.20
C LYS A 548 -0.23 0.59 13.44
N GLU A 549 0.98 0.11 13.70
CA GLU A 549 2.20 0.58 13.03
C GLU A 549 2.19 0.21 11.54
N ALA A 550 1.75 -1.00 11.22
CA ALA A 550 1.62 -1.48 9.85
C ALA A 550 0.64 -0.65 9.02
N LEU A 551 -0.49 -0.22 9.60
CA LEU A 551 -1.42 0.70 8.96
C LEU A 551 -0.76 2.04 8.62
N LYS A 552 -0.01 2.63 9.57
CA LYS A 552 0.71 3.88 9.35
C LYS A 552 1.79 3.75 8.26
N LEU A 553 2.47 2.59 8.20
CA LEU A 553 3.50 2.33 7.20
C LEU A 553 2.91 2.04 5.81
N GLY A 554 1.82 1.27 5.74
CA GLY A 554 1.18 0.88 4.48
C GLY A 554 0.33 1.99 3.84
N TYR A 555 -0.07 3.00 4.61
CA TYR A 555 -0.92 4.12 4.17
C TYR A 555 -0.40 5.48 4.68
N PRO A 556 0.85 5.85 4.37
CA PRO A 556 1.49 7.01 4.98
C PRO A 556 0.89 8.36 4.51
N GLU A 557 0.22 8.41 3.36
CA GLU A 557 -0.43 9.64 2.86
C GLU A 557 -1.89 9.75 3.34
N GLU A 558 -2.57 8.62 3.49
CA GLU A 558 -3.99 8.54 3.83
C GLU A 558 -4.23 8.47 5.35
N ILE A 559 -3.35 7.80 6.10
CA ILE A 559 -3.51 7.61 7.54
C ILE A 559 -2.78 8.69 8.34
N LYS A 560 -3.52 9.39 9.18
CA LYS A 560 -3.01 10.37 10.15
C LYS A 560 -3.41 9.97 11.55
N GLU A 561 -2.50 10.19 12.49
CA GLU A 561 -2.77 9.99 13.92
C GLU A 561 -3.10 11.34 14.58
N LYS A 562 -4.26 11.44 15.22
CA LYS A 562 -4.72 12.63 15.96
C LYS A 562 -5.18 12.14 17.34
N ASP A 563 -4.64 12.72 18.41
CA ASP A 563 -4.95 12.33 19.79
C ASP A 563 -4.85 10.82 20.07
N GLY A 564 -3.89 10.13 19.42
CA GLY A 564 -3.66 8.68 19.56
C GLY A 564 -4.57 7.77 18.73
N LEU A 565 -5.52 8.35 17.99
CA LEU A 565 -6.47 7.66 17.12
C LEU A 565 -6.08 7.81 15.65
N LEU A 566 -6.28 6.76 14.85
CA LEU A 566 -5.96 6.77 13.43
C LEU A 566 -7.16 7.21 12.59
N TYR A 567 -6.90 7.97 11.53
CA TYR A 567 -7.88 8.45 10.57
C TYR A 567 -7.38 8.22 9.14
N TYR A 568 -8.15 7.49 8.33
CA TYR A 568 -7.93 7.27 6.90
C TYR A 568 -8.71 8.31 6.08
N ASN A 569 -8.03 9.26 5.43
CA ASN A 569 -8.68 10.36 4.69
C ASN A 569 -9.78 11.05 5.51
N ASP A 570 -9.46 11.38 6.76
CA ASP A 570 -10.34 11.96 7.78
C ASP A 570 -11.51 11.07 8.26
N LYS A 571 -11.62 9.83 7.79
CA LYS A 571 -12.51 8.82 8.38
C LYS A 571 -11.80 8.04 9.49
N PRO A 572 -12.40 7.89 10.68
CA PRO A 572 -11.85 7.06 11.76
C PRO A 572 -11.49 5.62 11.33
N ILE A 573 -10.30 5.16 11.69
CA ILE A 573 -9.80 3.79 11.46
C ILE A 573 -9.11 3.25 12.72
N TYR A 574 -9.85 3.15 13.82
CA TYR A 574 -9.42 2.47 15.04
C TYR A 574 -10.45 1.41 15.43
N GLU A 575 -10.08 0.55 16.37
CA GLU A 575 -10.81 -0.68 16.64
C GLU A 575 -12.32 -0.50 16.79
N SER A 576 -12.80 0.46 17.59
CA SER A 576 -14.22 0.74 17.81
C SER A 576 -14.94 1.43 16.64
N SER A 577 -14.22 2.03 15.69
CA SER A 577 -14.80 2.79 14.57
C SER A 577 -14.97 1.97 13.28
N VAL A 578 -14.50 0.73 13.24
CA VAL A 578 -14.48 -0.13 12.05
C VAL A 578 -14.94 -1.55 12.37
N MET A 579 -15.26 -2.32 11.32
CA MET A 579 -15.37 -3.77 11.41
C MET A 579 -14.09 -4.39 10.87
N THR A 580 -13.40 -5.19 11.68
CA THR A 580 -12.21 -5.94 11.24
C THR A 580 -12.57 -7.41 11.09
N TYR A 581 -12.18 -8.01 9.96
CA TYR A 581 -12.41 -9.40 9.62
C TYR A 581 -11.08 -10.12 9.43
N LEU A 582 -11.00 -11.34 9.95
CA LEU A 582 -9.82 -12.19 9.96
C LEU A 582 -10.16 -13.54 9.30
N ASP A 583 -9.15 -14.24 8.78
CA ASP A 583 -9.27 -15.67 8.55
C ASP A 583 -9.16 -16.46 9.88
N GLU A 584 -9.50 -17.76 9.84
CA GLU A 584 -9.50 -18.61 11.03
C GLU A 584 -8.13 -18.72 11.71
N ASN A 585 -7.06 -18.78 10.93
CA ASN A 585 -5.69 -18.92 11.45
C ASN A 585 -5.23 -17.64 12.15
N THR A 586 -5.48 -16.49 11.55
CA THR A 586 -5.18 -15.17 12.08
C THR A 586 -6.01 -14.93 13.34
N ALA A 587 -7.29 -15.29 13.35
CA ALA A 587 -8.12 -15.18 14.55
C ALA A 587 -7.58 -16.02 15.72
N LYS A 588 -7.10 -17.23 15.45
CA LYS A 588 -6.46 -18.07 16.46
C LYS A 588 -5.19 -17.41 17.02
N GLU A 589 -4.30 -16.94 16.15
CA GLU A 589 -3.06 -16.27 16.55
C GLU A 589 -3.35 -14.97 17.34
N VAL A 590 -4.29 -14.16 16.89
CA VAL A 590 -4.75 -12.95 17.61
C VAL A 590 -5.23 -13.29 19.02
N LYS A 591 -6.05 -14.34 19.18
CA LYS A 591 -6.50 -14.80 20.50
C LYS A 591 -5.33 -15.26 21.36
N GLU A 592 -4.35 -15.96 20.78
CA GLU A 592 -3.16 -16.41 21.51
C GLU A 592 -2.35 -15.20 22.02
N GLN A 593 -2.12 -14.20 21.18
CA GLN A 593 -1.41 -12.97 21.58
C GLN A 593 -2.17 -12.18 22.64
N LEU A 594 -3.49 -11.99 22.50
CA LEU A 594 -4.32 -11.27 23.48
C LEU A 594 -4.38 -11.96 24.85
N ASN A 595 -4.25 -13.30 24.87
CA ASN A 595 -4.25 -14.09 26.10
C ASN A 595 -2.87 -14.18 26.75
N ASP A 596 -1.80 -13.87 26.02
CA ASP A 596 -0.46 -13.86 26.57
C ASP A 596 -0.26 -12.65 27.49
N THR A 597 -0.27 -12.90 28.79
CA THR A 597 -0.10 -11.85 29.82
C THR A 597 1.31 -11.81 30.41
N THR A 598 2.19 -12.75 30.05
CA THR A 598 3.51 -12.91 30.71
C THR A 598 4.66 -13.14 29.75
N GLY A 599 4.39 -13.56 28.52
CA GLY A 599 5.34 -13.90 27.48
C GLY A 599 5.66 -12.75 26.53
N LYS A 600 5.91 -13.11 25.27
CA LYS A 600 6.43 -12.21 24.22
C LYS A 600 5.38 -11.23 23.69
N PHE A 601 4.09 -11.46 23.97
CA PHE A 601 2.99 -10.59 23.55
C PHE A 601 2.27 -9.92 24.74
N LYS A 602 2.92 -9.85 25.92
CA LYS A 602 2.34 -9.25 27.13
C LYS A 602 1.89 -7.79 26.99
N ASP A 603 2.41 -7.06 26.01
CA ASP A 603 2.04 -5.69 25.68
C ASP A 603 0.79 -5.59 24.78
N VAL A 604 0.36 -6.68 24.17
CA VAL A 604 -0.86 -6.72 23.34
C VAL A 604 -2.09 -6.65 24.24
N LYS A 605 -2.95 -5.66 24.03
CA LYS A 605 -4.17 -5.43 24.83
C LYS A 605 -5.41 -5.27 23.95
N GLN A 606 -5.21 -4.70 22.77
CA GLN A 606 -6.24 -4.44 21.77
C GLN A 606 -5.87 -5.10 20.44
N LEU A 607 -6.82 -5.21 19.52
CA LEU A 607 -6.59 -5.79 18.20
C LEU A 607 -5.52 -5.03 17.42
N PHE A 608 -5.48 -3.70 17.57
CA PHE A 608 -4.51 -2.85 16.88
C PHE A 608 -3.09 -2.94 17.48
N ASP A 609 -2.93 -3.51 18.67
CA ASP A 609 -1.62 -3.79 19.29
C ASP A 609 -1.01 -5.11 18.82
N VAL A 610 -1.82 -6.00 18.20
CA VAL A 610 -1.40 -7.32 17.74
C VAL A 610 -0.15 -7.22 16.89
N LYS A 611 0.85 -8.03 17.22
CA LYS A 611 2.10 -8.09 16.48
C LYS A 611 1.92 -8.97 15.24
N LEU A 612 2.34 -8.47 14.09
CA LEU A 612 2.19 -9.18 12.83
C LEU A 612 3.13 -10.39 12.77
N THR A 613 2.55 -11.55 12.42
CA THR A 613 3.28 -12.75 12.01
C THR A 613 3.03 -13.06 10.54
N PRO A 614 3.97 -13.73 9.84
CA PRO A 614 3.80 -14.03 8.42
C PRO A 614 2.50 -14.78 8.15
N LYS A 615 1.85 -14.44 7.04
CA LYS A 615 0.57 -14.99 6.55
C LYS A 615 -0.67 -14.62 7.36
N MET A 616 -0.57 -13.75 8.36
CA MET A 616 -1.78 -13.14 8.93
C MET A 616 -2.55 -12.35 7.88
N ASN A 617 -3.88 -12.37 7.94
CA ASN A 617 -4.75 -11.70 6.99
C ASN A 617 -5.82 -10.87 7.72
N PHE A 618 -5.84 -9.56 7.41
CA PHE A 618 -6.77 -8.59 7.98
C PHE A 618 -7.57 -7.92 6.88
N THR A 619 -8.88 -7.80 7.05
CA THR A 619 -9.73 -6.91 6.26
C THR A 619 -10.40 -5.92 7.18
N ILE A 620 -10.07 -4.64 7.03
CA ILE A 620 -10.62 -3.53 7.81
C ILE A 620 -11.64 -2.81 6.93
N LYS A 621 -12.91 -2.96 7.27
CA LYS A 621 -14.03 -2.31 6.58
C LYS A 621 -14.42 -1.04 7.32
N LEU A 622 -14.28 0.10 6.65
CA LEU A 622 -14.67 1.38 7.21
C LEU A 622 -16.20 1.46 7.34
N ALA A 623 -16.65 2.16 8.38
CA ALA A 623 -18.07 2.42 8.56
C ALA A 623 -18.60 3.34 7.44
N THR A 624 -19.80 3.04 6.95
CA THR A 624 -20.54 3.93 6.04
C THR A 624 -20.91 5.22 6.74
N LEU A 625 -21.29 5.11 8.02
CA LEU A 625 -21.63 6.22 8.90
C LEU A 625 -21.00 6.01 10.26
N TYR A 626 -20.54 7.09 10.88
CA TYR A 626 -19.86 7.08 12.17
C TYR A 626 -20.27 8.28 13.02
N ASP A 627 -20.42 8.06 14.32
CA ASP A 627 -20.63 9.07 15.35
C ASP A 627 -19.89 8.69 16.63
N GLY A 628 -18.83 9.43 16.94
CA GLY A 628 -18.04 9.31 18.16
C GLY A 628 -18.45 10.29 19.26
N ALA A 629 -19.64 10.90 19.18
CA ALA A 629 -20.14 11.90 20.11
C ALA A 629 -19.33 13.22 20.21
N GLU A 630 -18.27 13.39 19.44
CA GLU A 630 -17.43 14.60 19.42
C GLU A 630 -18.14 15.78 18.75
N ASP A 631 -18.87 15.48 17.67
CA ASP A 631 -19.65 16.43 16.89
C ASP A 631 -21.13 16.30 17.28
N GLY A 632 -21.86 17.40 17.48
CA GLY A 632 -23.32 17.36 17.74
C GLY A 632 -23.79 17.72 19.16
N SER A 633 -22.97 18.32 20.01
CA SER A 633 -23.34 18.64 21.40
C SER A 633 -24.23 19.88 21.60
N SER A 634 -24.85 20.44 20.55
CA SER A 634 -25.75 21.59 20.70
C SER A 634 -27.15 21.13 21.14
N PRO A 635 -27.72 21.69 22.22
CA PRO A 635 -29.11 21.49 22.54
C PRO A 635 -30.00 21.93 21.37
N THR A 636 -30.98 21.12 21.03
CA THR A 636 -32.06 21.46 20.09
C THR A 636 -33.38 21.60 20.84
N ASP A 637 -34.41 22.11 20.19
CA ASP A 637 -35.77 22.16 20.75
C ASP A 637 -36.32 20.76 21.09
N LYS A 638 -35.69 19.69 20.57
CA LYS A 638 -36.15 18.29 20.68
C LYS A 638 -35.20 17.38 21.48
N GLY A 639 -33.94 17.77 21.69
CA GLY A 639 -32.94 16.98 22.40
C GLY A 639 -31.50 17.42 22.09
N ILE A 640 -30.68 16.50 21.57
CA ILE A 640 -29.25 16.74 21.25
C ILE A 640 -28.96 16.29 19.82
N SER A 641 -28.17 17.06 19.07
CA SER A 641 -27.79 16.68 17.71
C SER A 641 -26.71 15.58 17.67
N SER A 642 -26.59 14.93 16.53
CA SER A 642 -25.62 13.89 16.23
C SER A 642 -25.32 13.94 14.73
N PRO A 643 -24.13 13.54 14.28
CA PRO A 643 -23.83 13.32 12.86
C PRO A 643 -24.82 12.38 12.16
N LEU A 644 -25.46 11.47 12.91
CA LEU A 644 -26.46 10.54 12.37
C LEU A 644 -27.88 11.13 12.41
N GLY A 645 -28.15 12.07 13.33
CA GLY A 645 -29.41 12.80 13.37
C GLY A 645 -29.68 13.50 14.69
N GLU A 646 -30.80 13.18 15.34
CA GLU A 646 -31.20 13.82 16.60
C GLU A 646 -31.53 12.76 17.65
N TRP A 647 -30.89 12.87 18.82
CA TRP A 647 -31.33 12.19 20.02
C TRP A 647 -32.62 12.87 20.51
N VAL A 648 -33.73 12.13 20.46
CA VAL A 648 -35.10 12.53 20.79
C VAL A 648 -35.76 11.54 21.75
N PHE A 649 -36.89 11.95 22.34
CA PHE A 649 -37.61 11.26 23.43
C PHE A 649 -36.79 11.15 24.73
N LYS A 650 -37.40 11.48 25.87
CA LYS A 650 -36.66 11.83 27.10
C LYS A 650 -36.57 10.70 28.13
N PRO A 651 -35.40 10.10 28.32
CA PRO A 651 -34.50 10.30 29.46
C PRO A 651 -33.75 11.64 29.35
N ASP A 652 -33.12 12.10 30.42
CA ASP A 652 -32.21 13.25 30.36
C ASP A 652 -30.96 12.85 29.57
N ILE A 653 -30.93 13.15 28.27
CA ILE A 653 -29.78 12.89 27.39
C ILE A 653 -28.84 14.10 27.43
N ASN A 654 -27.55 13.86 27.65
CA ASN A 654 -26.52 14.88 27.71
C ASN A 654 -25.27 14.44 26.95
N ASN A 655 -24.60 15.36 26.26
CA ASN A 655 -23.24 15.13 25.78
C ASN A 655 -22.27 15.59 26.88
N VAL A 656 -21.48 14.66 27.42
CA VAL A 656 -20.62 14.90 28.59
C VAL A 656 -19.17 14.55 28.28
N GLU A 657 -18.23 15.03 29.10
CA GLU A 657 -16.82 14.66 28.98
C GLU A 657 -16.58 13.19 29.35
N GLY A 658 -15.55 12.60 28.74
CA GLY A 658 -15.21 11.18 28.81
C GLY A 658 -15.67 10.44 27.55
N GLY A 659 -15.37 9.15 27.44
CA GLY A 659 -15.65 8.37 26.22
C GLY A 659 -14.94 7.03 26.26
N ASN A 660 -15.31 6.14 25.34
CA ASN A 660 -14.55 4.95 25.02
C ASN A 660 -13.32 5.35 24.22
N THR A 661 -13.53 6.21 23.22
CA THR A 661 -12.48 6.93 22.52
C THR A 661 -12.78 8.44 22.61
N GLY A 662 -11.90 9.27 22.06
CA GLY A 662 -12.11 10.71 22.07
C GLY A 662 -12.22 11.34 23.47
N LYS A 663 -13.04 12.38 23.58
CA LYS A 663 -13.25 13.21 24.78
C LYS A 663 -14.72 13.37 25.14
N ARG A 664 -15.67 12.91 24.31
CA ARG A 664 -17.12 13.05 24.50
C ARG A 664 -17.85 11.72 24.44
N GLN A 665 -19.02 11.68 25.08
CA GLN A 665 -19.92 10.52 25.11
C GLN A 665 -21.36 10.99 25.30
N TYR A 666 -22.32 10.22 24.81
CA TYR A 666 -23.73 10.43 25.12
C TYR A 666 -24.09 9.76 26.44
N ARG A 667 -24.61 10.53 27.39
CA ARG A 667 -25.11 10.05 28.68
C ARG A 667 -26.63 10.06 28.67
N LEU A 668 -27.25 8.92 28.91
CA LEU A 668 -28.69 8.75 29.02
C LEU A 668 -29.03 8.45 30.50
N SER A 669 -29.76 9.37 31.13
CA SER A 669 -30.16 9.30 32.54
C SER A 669 -31.69 9.26 32.67
N LYS A 670 -32.26 8.59 33.67
CA LYS A 670 -33.73 8.61 33.89
C LYS A 670 -34.27 10.06 33.89
N SER A 671 -35.35 10.34 33.15
CA SER A 671 -36.00 11.66 33.19
C SER A 671 -36.59 11.94 34.58
N GLN A 672 -36.38 13.16 35.08
CA GLN A 672 -36.91 13.60 36.38
C GLN A 672 -38.43 13.85 36.36
N ASP A 673 -38.98 14.18 35.18
CA ASP A 673 -40.35 14.65 35.01
C ASP A 673 -41.32 13.57 34.49
N ASP A 674 -40.80 12.58 33.76
CA ASP A 674 -41.58 11.50 33.15
C ASP A 674 -41.01 10.12 33.51
N ASN A 675 -41.87 9.13 33.80
CA ASN A 675 -41.48 7.72 34.00
C ASN A 675 -41.05 7.04 32.68
N ILE A 676 -40.28 7.75 31.85
CA ILE A 676 -39.76 7.29 30.56
C ILE A 676 -38.32 6.81 30.75
N TYR A 677 -38.05 5.62 30.21
CA TYR A 677 -36.79 4.90 30.40
C TYR A 677 -36.11 4.57 29.06
N TYR A 678 -36.40 5.29 27.98
CA TYR A 678 -35.81 5.01 26.67
C TYR A 678 -35.44 6.26 25.89
N GLY A 679 -34.24 6.30 25.31
CA GLY A 679 -33.80 7.36 24.38
C GLY A 679 -33.83 6.85 22.94
N MET A 680 -34.00 7.75 21.97
CA MET A 680 -34.03 7.40 20.56
C MET A 680 -33.12 8.31 19.73
N LEU A 681 -32.19 7.75 18.97
CA LEU A 681 -31.47 8.46 17.93
C LEU A 681 -32.26 8.34 16.62
N ALA A 682 -33.02 9.38 16.29
CA ALA A 682 -33.74 9.49 15.02
C ALA A 682 -32.78 9.94 13.92
N PHE A 683 -32.71 9.19 12.82
CA PHE A 683 -31.84 9.55 11.70
C PHE A 683 -32.43 10.70 10.90
N THR A 684 -31.57 11.54 10.35
CA THR A 684 -32.00 12.53 9.35
C THR A 684 -32.26 11.84 8.01
N SER A 685 -33.12 12.42 7.17
CA SER A 685 -33.35 11.87 5.83
C SER A 685 -32.08 11.79 4.98
N GLU A 686 -31.11 12.68 5.20
CA GLU A 686 -29.80 12.61 4.51
C GLU A 686 -29.04 11.34 4.89
N VAL A 687 -29.02 11.01 6.18
CA VAL A 687 -28.34 9.84 6.73
C VAL A 687 -29.00 8.55 6.25
N SER A 688 -30.33 8.45 6.35
CA SER A 688 -31.06 7.26 5.87
C SER A 688 -30.88 7.06 4.36
N ASN A 689 -30.75 8.13 3.56
CA ASN A 689 -30.51 8.04 2.11
C ASN A 689 -29.09 7.59 1.74
N LYS A 690 -28.11 7.67 2.66
CA LYS A 690 -26.75 7.13 2.46
C LYS A 690 -26.70 5.61 2.60
N LEU A 691 -27.71 5.00 3.22
CA LEU A 691 -27.82 3.55 3.36
C LEU A 691 -28.52 2.95 2.14
N LYS A 692 -27.84 2.01 1.47
CA LYS A 692 -28.42 1.30 0.34
C LYS A 692 -29.60 0.45 0.81
N LYS A 693 -30.71 0.53 0.09
CA LYS A 693 -31.88 -0.32 0.34
C LYS A 693 -31.61 -1.74 -0.14
N ASN A 694 -32.23 -2.71 0.50
CA ASN A 694 -32.05 -4.15 0.31
C ASN A 694 -30.61 -4.60 0.58
N TYR A 695 -29.98 -4.03 1.61
CA TYR A 695 -28.65 -4.40 2.09
C TYR A 695 -28.67 -4.70 3.59
N GLN A 696 -27.71 -5.51 4.02
CA GLN A 696 -27.46 -5.80 5.43
C GLN A 696 -26.35 -4.89 5.98
N TYR A 697 -26.52 -4.47 7.22
CA TYR A 697 -25.57 -3.62 7.93
C TYR A 697 -25.29 -4.17 9.32
N TYR A 698 -24.05 -4.02 9.79
CA TYR A 698 -23.78 -4.03 11.23
C TYR A 698 -23.97 -2.62 11.78
N ILE A 699 -24.86 -2.49 12.77
CA ILE A 699 -24.91 -1.32 13.64
C ILE A 699 -24.15 -1.69 14.91
N SER A 700 -23.05 -0.98 15.16
CA SER A 700 -22.21 -1.22 16.33
C SER A 700 -22.12 0.00 17.23
N MET A 701 -21.97 -0.24 18.53
CA MET A 701 -21.85 0.82 19.54
C MET A 701 -21.09 0.33 20.77
N SER A 702 -20.32 1.24 21.37
CA SER A 702 -19.66 1.02 22.65
C SER A 702 -20.55 1.55 23.77
N ILE A 703 -21.00 0.66 24.66
CA ILE A 703 -21.90 1.02 25.77
C ILE A 703 -21.28 0.64 27.11
N LYS A 704 -21.38 1.53 28.10
CA LYS A 704 -21.14 1.20 29.51
C LYS A 704 -22.30 1.70 30.38
N ALA A 705 -22.40 1.16 31.59
CA ALA A 705 -23.32 1.64 32.60
C ALA A 705 -22.62 1.77 33.94
N ASP A 706 -23.10 2.69 34.79
CA ASP A 706 -22.51 2.88 36.13
C ASP A 706 -22.58 1.62 37.00
N ILE A 707 -23.60 0.79 36.79
CA ILE A 707 -23.78 -0.49 37.47
C ILE A 707 -24.38 -1.53 36.52
N GLY A 708 -24.39 -2.80 36.93
CA GLY A 708 -24.98 -3.87 36.13
C GLY A 708 -26.47 -3.63 35.81
N VAL A 709 -26.79 -3.59 34.51
CA VAL A 709 -28.13 -3.37 33.95
C VAL A 709 -28.31 -4.19 32.67
N GLU A 710 -29.55 -4.42 32.25
CA GLU A 710 -29.86 -5.18 31.04
C GLU A 710 -30.66 -4.36 30.01
N PRO A 711 -30.04 -3.36 29.36
CA PRO A 711 -30.71 -2.51 28.40
C PRO A 711 -31.08 -3.27 27.12
N THR A 712 -32.05 -2.73 26.40
CA THR A 712 -32.48 -3.26 25.10
C THR A 712 -32.23 -2.22 24.01
N VAL A 713 -31.43 -2.56 23.00
CA VAL A 713 -31.30 -1.77 21.78
C VAL A 713 -32.30 -2.32 20.76
N SER A 714 -33.15 -1.44 20.23
CA SER A 714 -34.01 -1.73 19.10
C SER A 714 -33.60 -0.90 17.90
N ILE A 715 -33.53 -1.53 16.75
CA ILE A 715 -33.37 -0.84 15.47
C ILE A 715 -34.75 -0.67 14.87
N ILE A 716 -35.15 0.57 14.64
CA ILE A 716 -36.47 0.95 14.18
C ILE A 716 -36.39 1.27 12.69
N GLY A 717 -37.26 0.65 11.89
CA GLY A 717 -37.47 1.06 10.51
C GLY A 717 -38.68 1.96 10.36
N ALA A 718 -38.85 2.54 9.18
CA ALA A 718 -39.93 3.48 8.89
C ALA A 718 -41.35 2.90 9.07
N SER A 719 -41.50 1.57 8.96
CA SER A 719 -42.78 0.87 9.04
C SER A 719 -42.93 0.09 10.35
N ASP A 720 -41.87 -0.60 10.80
CA ASP A 720 -41.89 -1.44 12.00
C ASP A 720 -40.47 -1.60 12.60
N ARG A 721 -40.39 -2.16 13.81
CA ARG A 721 -39.14 -2.55 14.46
C ARG A 721 -38.44 -3.65 13.65
N ILE A 722 -37.16 -3.44 13.34
CA ILE A 722 -36.34 -4.38 12.54
C ILE A 722 -35.71 -5.44 13.45
N VAL A 723 -35.02 -5.00 14.50
CA VAL A 723 -34.36 -5.88 15.49
C VAL A 723 -34.59 -5.35 16.89
N ASN A 724 -34.66 -6.27 17.87
CA ASN A 724 -34.74 -5.99 19.30
C ASN A 724 -33.76 -6.90 20.03
N LYS A 725 -32.69 -6.35 20.62
CA LYS A 725 -31.63 -7.13 21.27
C LYS A 725 -31.37 -6.60 22.67
N GLN A 726 -31.46 -7.49 23.65
CA GLN A 726 -31.13 -7.18 25.05
C GLN A 726 -29.67 -7.53 25.31
N PHE A 727 -28.99 -6.69 26.07
CA PHE A 727 -27.59 -6.86 26.45
C PHE A 727 -27.45 -6.82 27.95
N LYS A 728 -26.36 -7.38 28.47
CA LYS A 728 -26.03 -7.32 29.88
C LYS A 728 -24.77 -6.48 30.05
N LEU A 729 -24.94 -5.30 30.61
CA LEU A 729 -23.83 -4.39 30.95
C LEU A 729 -23.34 -4.67 32.36
N ASN A 730 -22.05 -4.44 32.58
CA ASN A 730 -21.42 -4.39 33.90
C ASN A 730 -20.77 -3.01 34.11
N SER A 731 -20.27 -2.75 35.31
CA SER A 731 -19.61 -1.48 35.66
C SER A 731 -18.11 -1.46 35.33
N ASN A 732 -17.58 -2.45 34.61
CA ASN A 732 -16.14 -2.64 34.46
C ASN A 732 -15.54 -1.85 33.29
N GLY A 733 -16.36 -1.30 32.40
CA GLY A 733 -15.89 -0.52 31.24
C GLY A 733 -16.89 -0.54 30.09
N TYR A 734 -16.45 -0.03 28.94
CA TYR A 734 -17.20 -0.13 27.70
C TYR A 734 -17.20 -1.55 27.15
N GLN A 735 -18.33 -1.92 26.58
CA GLN A 735 -18.53 -3.16 25.86
C GLN A 735 -19.06 -2.81 24.48
N ARG A 736 -18.47 -3.40 23.44
CA ARG A 736 -18.93 -3.22 22.07
C ARG A 736 -20.03 -4.23 21.74
N PHE A 737 -21.08 -3.74 21.09
CA PHE A 737 -22.18 -4.58 20.62
C PHE A 737 -22.34 -4.41 19.12
N ASP A 738 -22.33 -5.52 18.39
CA ASP A 738 -22.60 -5.55 16.96
C ASP A 738 -23.98 -6.18 16.71
N ILE A 739 -24.81 -5.48 15.94
CA ILE A 739 -26.18 -5.87 15.61
C ILE A 739 -26.33 -5.92 14.09
N LEU A 740 -26.47 -7.12 13.54
CA LEU A 740 -26.79 -7.31 12.12
C LEU A 740 -28.24 -6.92 11.87
N VAL A 741 -28.47 -6.08 10.87
CA VAL A 741 -29.80 -5.57 10.49
C VAL A 741 -30.03 -5.57 8.99
N ASP A 742 -31.27 -5.81 8.61
CA ASP A 742 -31.76 -5.78 7.23
C ASP A 742 -32.34 -4.39 6.91
N ASN A 743 -31.75 -3.65 5.97
CA ASN A 743 -32.25 -2.36 5.50
C ASN A 743 -33.11 -2.52 4.23
N SER A 744 -34.33 -3.03 4.36
CA SER A 744 -35.22 -3.29 3.21
C SER A 744 -35.85 -2.03 2.63
N GLU A 745 -36.27 -2.06 1.36
CA GLU A 745 -37.04 -0.95 0.77
C GLU A 745 -38.41 -0.72 1.45
N SER A 746 -39.07 -1.78 1.92
CA SER A 746 -40.38 -1.70 2.61
C SER A 746 -40.29 -1.21 4.05
N ASN A 747 -39.12 -1.36 4.67
CA ASN A 747 -38.87 -0.98 6.05
C ASN A 747 -37.42 -0.50 6.20
N PRO A 748 -37.07 0.68 5.64
CA PRO A 748 -35.73 1.22 5.72
C PRO A 748 -35.41 1.65 7.16
N ILE A 749 -34.14 1.54 7.56
CA ILE A 749 -33.64 1.93 8.88
C ILE A 749 -33.86 3.44 9.08
N ASP A 750 -34.47 3.80 10.22
CA ASP A 750 -34.88 5.17 10.52
C ASP A 750 -34.41 5.65 11.90
N ALA A 751 -34.26 4.75 12.87
CA ALA A 751 -33.80 5.14 14.21
C ALA A 751 -33.15 3.99 15.00
N ILE A 752 -32.40 4.37 16.04
CA ILE A 752 -31.91 3.49 17.10
C ILE A 752 -32.63 3.87 18.40
N LEU A 753 -33.31 2.93 19.03
CA LEU A 753 -34.00 3.10 20.31
C LEU A 753 -33.25 2.32 21.40
N LEU A 754 -32.87 2.97 22.50
CA LEU A 754 -32.26 2.33 23.66
C LEU A 754 -33.21 2.41 24.86
N ASP A 755 -33.70 1.27 25.33
CA ASP A 755 -34.39 1.12 26.61
C ASP A 755 -33.36 0.82 27.71
N LEU A 756 -33.40 1.61 28.79
CA LEU A 756 -32.48 1.52 29.93
C LEU A 756 -32.66 0.23 30.77
N GLY A 757 -33.65 -0.62 30.47
CA GLY A 757 -33.85 -1.91 31.11
C GLY A 757 -34.50 -1.83 32.50
N VAL A 758 -35.36 -0.82 32.71
CA VAL A 758 -36.02 -0.59 34.01
C VAL A 758 -37.40 -1.23 34.03
N SER A 759 -37.61 -2.27 34.85
CA SER A 759 -38.94 -2.83 35.04
C SER A 759 -39.83 -1.90 35.88
N ASN A 760 -41.12 -1.82 35.53
CA ASN A 760 -42.16 -1.08 36.26
C ASN A 760 -42.30 -1.47 37.76
N GLN A 761 -41.60 -2.51 38.24
CA GLN A 761 -41.70 -3.02 39.61
C GLN A 761 -40.68 -2.41 40.59
N ALA A 762 -39.73 -1.57 40.15
CA ALA A 762 -38.78 -0.88 41.05
C ALA A 762 -38.55 0.61 40.70
N PRO A 763 -39.55 1.51 40.87
CA PRO A 763 -39.49 2.88 40.38
C PRO A 763 -38.61 3.86 41.19
N ILE A 764 -38.27 3.51 42.44
CA ILE A 764 -37.96 4.53 43.48
C ILE A 764 -36.44 4.76 43.70
N ASN A 765 -35.54 4.03 43.03
CA ASN A 765 -34.07 4.21 43.20
C ASN A 765 -33.26 4.01 41.89
N TYR A 766 -33.81 4.40 40.74
CA TYR A 766 -33.08 4.33 39.48
C TYR A 766 -32.37 5.66 39.17
N SER A 767 -31.15 5.82 39.68
CA SER A 767 -30.26 6.98 39.49
C SER A 767 -29.12 6.69 38.50
N LYS A 768 -29.36 5.84 37.49
CA LYS A 768 -28.29 5.16 36.76
C LYS A 768 -28.16 5.72 35.35
N ASP A 769 -26.92 6.00 34.97
CA ASP A 769 -26.59 6.49 33.64
C ASP A 769 -26.09 5.36 32.75
N ILE A 770 -26.53 5.37 31.50
CA ILE A 770 -25.93 4.59 30.42
C ILE A 770 -25.16 5.57 29.55
N TYR A 771 -23.95 5.17 29.16
CA TYR A 771 -23.09 5.96 28.29
C TYR A 771 -22.87 5.22 26.99
N ILE A 772 -22.99 5.95 25.88
CA ILE A 772 -22.86 5.44 24.52
C ILE A 772 -21.79 6.24 23.81
N ASP A 773 -20.95 5.54 23.07
CA ASP A 773 -19.90 6.10 22.25
C ASP A 773 -19.66 5.22 21.01
N ASP A 774 -18.94 5.73 20.02
CA ASP A 774 -18.52 5.02 18.80
C ASP A 774 -19.66 4.28 18.08
N ILE A 775 -20.72 5.00 17.70
CA ILE A 775 -21.81 4.44 16.90
C ILE A 775 -21.36 4.32 15.45
N THR A 776 -21.35 3.10 14.91
CA THR A 776 -20.98 2.82 13.52
C THR A 776 -22.10 2.10 12.78
N ILE A 777 -22.23 2.38 11.49
CA ILE A 777 -23.09 1.62 10.57
C ILE A 777 -22.22 1.15 9.40
N THR A 778 -22.01 -0.17 9.31
CA THR A 778 -21.05 -0.78 8.35
C THR A 778 -21.78 -1.73 7.40
N GLU A 779 -21.65 -1.50 6.10
CA GLU A 779 -22.25 -2.34 5.05
C GLU A 779 -21.67 -3.77 5.06
N VAL A 780 -22.52 -4.78 4.88
CA VAL A 780 -22.12 -6.20 4.77
C VAL A 780 -22.27 -6.68 3.32
N SER A 781 -23.50 -6.91 2.89
CA SER A 781 -23.86 -7.45 1.57
C SER A 781 -25.28 -7.07 1.19
N ALA A 782 -25.69 -7.32 -0.05
CA ALA A 782 -27.09 -7.26 -0.43
C ALA A 782 -27.90 -8.32 0.34
N MET A 783 -29.17 -8.00 0.58
CA MET A 783 -30.12 -8.94 1.17
C MET A 783 -30.50 -10.00 0.14
N LYS A 784 -30.43 -11.27 0.55
CA LYS A 784 -31.04 -12.38 -0.19
C LYS A 784 -32.56 -12.29 -0.04
N GLU A 785 -33.32 -12.47 -1.12
CA GLU A 785 -34.79 -12.52 -1.01
C GLU A 785 -35.20 -13.67 -0.09
N LYS A 786 -35.94 -13.35 0.99
CA LYS A 786 -36.53 -14.36 1.87
C LYS A 786 -37.72 -14.96 1.13
N ASN A 787 -37.54 -16.16 0.58
CA ASN A 787 -38.63 -16.98 0.02
C ASN A 787 -39.71 -17.28 1.05
#